data_AF-A0A7N6A1G2-F1
#
_entry.id   AF-A0A7N6A1G2-F1
#
_cell.length_a   1.000
_cell.length_b   1.000
_cell.length_c   1.000
_cell.angle_alpha   90.00
_cell.angle_beta   90.00
_cell.angle_gamma   90.00
#
_symmetry.space_group_name_H-M   'P 1'
#
loop_
_entity.id
_entity.type
_entity.pdbx_description
1 polymer ?
#
loop_
_entity_poly.entity_id
_entity_poly.type
_entity_poly.pdbx_seq_one_letter_code
_entity_poly.pdbx_strand_id
1 'polypeptide(L)'
;AGSQDRGHYRYHWQSHNVKHSGVDDMVLLSKINEDAIVDNLKKRYMDDYIFTYIGPVLISVNPFKQMPYFGEKEIEMYQGAAQYENPPHIYALADNMYRNMMIDRENQCVIISGESGAGKTVAAKYIMSYISRVSGGGPRVQHVKDIILQSNPLLEAFGNAKTVRNNNSSRFGKYFEIQFSSGGEPDGGKISNFLLEKSRVVMRNPGERSFHIFYQLIEGASGEQKNSLGITSLDYYSYLNQSGSYKVDDINDKSDFQETMHAMDVIGISVEERAMVLQIVAGVLHLGNITFRESGNYAAVEILAFPAFLLGIDQNRLKEKLTSRKMDSKWGNAVESIDVTLNVEQACYTRDALSKALHSRVFDFLVESINKAMVKDHQELNIGVLDIYGFEIFQKNGFEQFCINFVNEKLQQIFIELTLKAEQEEYVQEGIKWTPIEYFNNKIVCDLIESKNPPGIMSILDDVCATMHAVGEGADQTMLQKLRVQINTHEHFNSWNQGFIIHHYAGKVSYDAEGFCERNRDVLFNDLIELMQSSETAFIRALFPDNLNAEKKGRPTTAGSKIKKQANDLVSTLMKCTPHYIRCIKPNETKKSKDWEESRVKHQVEYLGLKENIRVRRAGYAYRRIFRKFLNRYAILTKESWPTWRGDEKQGVLHLLRSVNMDQDQFQLGRTKIFIKAPESLFLLEETRERKFDGYARAIQKAWRKYVARKKYVQMREEASDLLLNRKERRRHSLNRNFVGDYLGMDDRPELRQFLGKREKIDFADKVTKYDRRFKGIKRDLILTPKSVYLIGREKVKQGPEKGQVTEVLKRRIDVEKILAVSLSTMQDDFMILHEQEYDSLLECIFKTEFISLLARRFEEKTQRKLPLKFSNTLEMKLKKENWGFLSGGGSRQVMFVQGQGDMPVLKPSSKSLQVIIGPGLPKNTREFAHQNGGLTSANHVANQRNSQHHKQRHSSSSNATHPFLPNNINQLKERGGSRAQPDLACLKVPDQGAGNKRSSRPPPGGGRPKPAPKPKHLVPQCKALYAYDAQDTDELSFNAEDIIDIVKEDASGWWTGRLRGKQGLFPNNYVTKI
;
A
#
# COMPACT_ATOMS: atom_id res chain seq x y z
N ALA A 1 -36.10 15.69 35.46
CA ALA A 1 -36.71 14.80 34.45
C ALA A 1 -35.71 14.65 33.32
N GLY A 2 -35.08 13.48 33.21
CA GLY A 2 -34.05 13.20 32.21
C GLY A 2 -34.54 12.15 31.23
N SER A 3 -34.33 12.40 29.94
CA SER A 3 -34.41 11.40 28.88
C SER A 3 -33.04 11.31 28.23
N GLN A 4 -32.31 10.25 28.56
CA GLN A 4 -31.10 9.83 27.87
C GLN A 4 -31.46 9.34 26.47
N ASP A 5 -30.98 10.05 25.46
CA ASP A 5 -30.94 9.51 24.10
C ASP A 5 -29.66 8.68 23.95
N ARG A 6 -29.81 7.39 23.71
CA ARG A 6 -28.71 6.43 23.59
C ARG A 6 -28.04 6.60 22.23
N GLY A 7 -27.02 7.47 22.18
CA GLY A 7 -26.14 7.60 21.04
C GLY A 7 -25.35 6.30 20.78
N HIS A 8 -25.49 5.79 19.56
CA HIS A 8 -24.75 4.65 19.02
C HIS A 8 -23.23 4.80 19.20
N TYR A 9 -22.59 3.79 19.79
CA TYR A 9 -21.14 3.70 19.91
C TYR A 9 -20.49 3.58 18.52
N ARG A 10 -19.72 4.59 18.11
CA ARG A 10 -18.75 4.50 17.01
C ARG A 10 -17.46 3.90 17.57
N TYR A 11 -17.15 2.67 17.21
CA TYR A 11 -15.88 2.02 17.54
C TYR A 11 -14.90 2.19 16.37
N HIS A 12 -13.78 2.90 16.58
CA HIS A 12 -12.61 2.87 15.69
C HIS A 12 -11.35 2.85 16.56
N TRP A 13 -10.44 1.93 16.24
CA TRP A 13 -9.41 1.34 17.11
C TRP A 13 -8.02 2.01 17.01
N GLN A 14 -7.94 3.28 16.66
CA GLN A 14 -6.68 4.01 16.80
C GLN A 14 -6.57 4.54 18.24
N SER A 15 -5.39 4.37 18.84
CA SER A 15 -4.97 4.96 20.12
C SER A 15 -5.59 6.35 20.38
N HIS A 16 -6.02 6.65 21.61
CA HIS A 16 -6.90 7.78 21.95
C HIS A 16 -6.29 9.21 21.85
N ASN A 17 -5.45 9.48 20.86
CA ASN A 17 -4.93 10.80 20.51
C ASN A 17 -5.02 11.12 19.00
N VAL A 18 -5.38 10.17 18.12
CA VAL A 18 -5.36 10.42 16.67
C VAL A 18 -6.61 11.20 16.25
N LYS A 19 -6.39 12.43 15.75
CA LYS A 19 -7.42 13.29 15.17
C LYS A 19 -8.09 12.55 14.00
N HIS A 20 -9.38 12.24 14.13
CA HIS A 20 -10.12 11.48 13.11
C HIS A 20 -10.44 12.38 11.91
N SER A 21 -9.68 12.26 10.82
CA SER A 21 -9.87 13.03 9.59
C SER A 21 -10.52 12.19 8.50
N GLY A 22 -11.84 12.32 8.34
CA GLY A 22 -12.60 11.56 7.34
C GLY A 22 -12.53 10.05 7.52
N VAL A 23 -12.91 9.29 6.48
CA VAL A 23 -12.78 7.83 6.41
C VAL A 23 -11.54 7.43 5.61
N ASP A 24 -10.81 6.42 6.10
CA ASP A 24 -9.63 5.86 5.44
C ASP A 24 -9.98 5.06 4.18
N ASP A 25 -11.15 4.39 4.16
CA ASP A 25 -11.72 3.72 2.99
C ASP A 25 -13.08 4.31 2.65
N MET A 26 -13.24 4.84 1.44
CA MET A 26 -14.46 5.50 1.00
C MET A 26 -15.62 4.53 0.69
N VAL A 27 -15.37 3.22 0.67
CA VAL A 27 -16.44 2.20 0.73
C VAL A 27 -17.30 2.38 2.00
N LEU A 28 -16.75 2.98 3.06
CA LEU A 28 -17.42 3.25 4.34
C LEU A 28 -18.21 4.57 4.37
N LEU A 29 -18.26 5.33 3.26
CA LEU A 29 -19.04 6.58 3.23
C LEU A 29 -20.53 6.32 3.41
N SER A 30 -21.19 7.13 4.24
CA SER A 30 -22.64 7.00 4.50
C SER A 30 -23.49 7.33 3.27
N LYS A 31 -23.06 8.32 2.47
CA LYS A 31 -23.73 8.75 1.23
C LYS A 31 -22.76 8.59 0.06
N ILE A 32 -23.24 8.03 -1.05
CA ILE A 32 -22.44 7.82 -2.27
C ILE A 32 -22.85 8.86 -3.32
N ASN A 33 -22.31 10.06 -3.20
CA ASN A 33 -22.39 11.11 -4.21
C ASN A 33 -21.02 11.79 -4.37
N GLU A 34 -20.82 12.54 -5.45
CA GLU A 34 -19.52 13.20 -5.70
C GLU A 34 -19.14 14.15 -4.56
N ASP A 35 -20.10 14.92 -4.04
CA ASP A 35 -19.84 15.91 -3.00
C ASP A 35 -19.30 15.26 -1.71
N ALA A 36 -19.83 14.11 -1.30
CA ALA A 36 -19.32 13.39 -0.13
C ALA A 36 -17.90 12.83 -0.33
N ILE A 37 -17.55 12.43 -1.56
CA ILE A 37 -16.20 11.98 -1.91
C ILE A 37 -15.24 13.16 -1.85
N VAL A 38 -15.60 14.28 -2.48
CA VAL A 38 -14.81 15.52 -2.49
C VAL A 38 -14.60 16.02 -1.06
N ASP A 39 -15.65 16.04 -0.24
CA ASP A 39 -15.58 16.44 1.17
C ASP A 39 -14.63 15.57 2.00
N ASN A 40 -14.66 14.24 1.78
CA ASN A 40 -13.79 13.32 2.49
C ASN A 40 -12.32 13.56 2.11
N LEU A 41 -12.04 13.65 0.80
CA LEU A 41 -10.70 13.93 0.29
C LEU A 41 -10.18 15.28 0.78
N LYS A 42 -11.02 16.33 0.77
CA LYS A 42 -10.68 17.68 1.26
C LYS A 42 -10.30 17.66 2.73
N LYS A 43 -11.12 17.03 3.59
CA LYS A 43 -10.85 16.93 5.04
C LYS A 43 -9.51 16.26 5.30
N ARG A 44 -9.29 15.09 4.68
CA ARG A 44 -8.04 14.32 4.80
C ARG A 44 -6.83 15.09 4.31
N TYR A 45 -6.94 15.72 3.14
CA TYR A 45 -5.90 16.56 2.56
C TYR A 45 -5.49 17.71 3.48
N MET A 46 -6.46 18.42 4.07
CA MET A 46 -6.20 19.54 4.98
C MET A 46 -5.48 19.12 6.27
N ASP A 47 -5.74 17.90 6.72
CA ASP A 47 -5.05 17.25 7.85
C ASP A 47 -3.78 16.48 7.43
N ASP A 48 -3.27 16.70 6.21
CA ASP A 48 -2.02 16.12 5.68
C ASP A 48 -2.05 14.59 5.45
N TYR A 49 -3.25 14.00 5.34
CA TYR A 49 -3.47 12.62 4.88
C TYR A 49 -3.77 12.58 3.38
N ILE A 50 -2.74 12.30 2.57
CA ILE A 50 -2.86 12.35 1.10
C ILE A 50 -3.41 11.06 0.46
N PHE A 51 -3.42 9.96 1.22
CA PHE A 51 -3.79 8.64 0.73
C PHE A 51 -5.14 8.20 1.30
N THR A 52 -6.00 7.64 0.45
CA THR A 52 -7.33 7.14 0.82
C THR A 52 -7.66 5.91 -0.02
N TYR A 53 -8.28 4.88 0.56
CA TYR A 53 -8.70 3.68 -0.18
C TYR A 53 -10.10 3.81 -0.79
N ILE A 54 -10.30 3.05 -1.87
CA ILE A 54 -11.60 2.57 -2.35
C ILE A 54 -11.43 1.06 -2.54
N GLY A 55 -11.59 0.28 -1.47
CA GLY A 55 -11.21 -1.14 -1.48
C GLY A 55 -9.74 -1.34 -1.89
N PRO A 56 -9.43 -2.05 -3.00
CA PRO A 56 -8.05 -2.25 -3.46
C PRO A 56 -7.47 -1.07 -4.26
N VAL A 57 -8.27 -0.05 -4.60
CA VAL A 57 -7.80 1.13 -5.35
C VAL A 57 -7.28 2.16 -4.36
N LEU A 58 -6.10 2.73 -4.64
CA LEU A 58 -5.50 3.80 -3.83
C LEU A 58 -5.71 5.16 -4.50
N ILE A 59 -6.28 6.11 -3.76
CA ILE A 59 -6.38 7.51 -4.16
C ILE A 59 -5.20 8.28 -3.56
N SER A 60 -4.52 9.09 -4.38
CA SER A 60 -3.36 9.89 -4.01
C SER A 60 -3.58 11.35 -4.38
N VAL A 61 -3.69 12.24 -3.39
CA VAL A 61 -3.84 13.69 -3.63
C VAL A 61 -2.47 14.37 -3.56
N ASN A 62 -2.08 15.15 -4.57
CA ASN A 62 -0.77 15.81 -4.59
C ASN A 62 -0.63 16.86 -3.46
N PRO A 63 0.28 16.71 -2.49
CA PRO A 63 0.45 17.67 -1.39
C PRO A 63 1.11 19.00 -1.79
N PHE A 64 1.78 19.07 -2.95
CA PHE A 64 2.68 20.18 -3.34
C PHE A 64 3.74 20.53 -2.27
N LYS A 65 4.12 19.55 -1.44
CA LYS A 65 5.20 19.63 -0.46
C LYS A 65 5.77 18.25 -0.19
N GLN A 66 6.97 18.20 0.37
CA GLN A 66 7.54 16.95 0.86
C GLN A 66 6.80 16.51 2.13
N MET A 67 6.45 15.23 2.21
CA MET A 67 5.78 14.65 3.37
C MET A 67 6.78 13.88 4.23
N PRO A 68 6.67 13.94 5.57
CA PRO A 68 7.68 13.39 6.46
C PRO A 68 7.64 11.86 6.62
N TYR A 69 6.63 11.17 6.07
CA TYR A 69 6.36 9.75 6.31
C TYR A 69 6.74 8.82 5.14
N PHE A 70 7.77 9.19 4.37
CA PHE A 70 8.38 8.33 3.34
C PHE A 70 9.76 7.81 3.79
N GLY A 71 9.90 7.49 5.09
CA GLY A 71 11.16 7.06 5.70
C GLY A 71 11.24 5.56 5.96
N GLU A 72 12.35 5.12 6.55
CA GLU A 72 12.56 3.70 6.91
C GLU A 72 11.52 3.19 7.91
N LYS A 73 11.09 4.05 8.83
CA LYS A 73 10.06 3.72 9.83
C LYS A 73 8.76 3.26 9.16
N GLU A 74 8.31 3.94 8.12
CA GLU A 74 7.10 3.55 7.41
C GLU A 74 7.31 2.28 6.58
N ILE A 75 8.50 2.08 6.01
CA ILE A 75 8.83 0.81 5.33
C ILE A 75 8.68 -0.36 6.31
N GLU A 76 9.28 -0.28 7.50
CA GLU A 76 9.15 -1.30 8.54
C GLU A 76 7.71 -1.51 9.00
N MET A 77 6.94 -0.41 9.11
CA MET A 77 5.53 -0.46 9.50
C MET A 77 4.67 -1.21 8.48
N TYR A 78 4.90 -1.01 7.19
CA TYR A 78 4.10 -1.62 6.12
C TYR A 78 4.60 -3.00 5.67
N GLN A 79 5.86 -3.34 5.95
CA GLN A 79 6.45 -4.62 5.53
C GLN A 79 5.74 -5.82 6.17
N GLY A 80 5.10 -6.64 5.33
CA GLY A 80 4.38 -7.84 5.79
C GLY A 80 3.07 -7.55 6.52
N ALA A 81 2.69 -6.29 6.69
CA ALA A 81 1.44 -5.89 7.33
C ALA A 81 0.24 -6.19 6.42
N ALA A 82 -0.91 -6.48 7.02
CA ALA A 82 -2.17 -6.53 6.26
C ALA A 82 -2.67 -5.11 5.96
N GLN A 83 -3.41 -4.95 4.86
CA GLN A 83 -3.85 -3.62 4.37
C GLN A 83 -4.70 -2.84 5.39
N TYR A 84 -5.40 -3.52 6.29
CA TYR A 84 -6.22 -2.90 7.34
C TYR A 84 -5.49 -2.66 8.66
N GLU A 85 -4.25 -3.16 8.83
CA GLU A 85 -3.48 -2.98 10.07
C GLU A 85 -2.92 -1.54 10.17
N ASN A 86 -2.71 -0.89 9.02
CA ASN A 86 -2.12 0.43 8.93
C ASN A 86 -2.99 1.40 8.09
N PRO A 87 -2.83 2.73 8.27
CA PRO A 87 -3.53 3.71 7.43
C PRO A 87 -3.24 3.55 5.94
N PRO A 88 -4.08 4.11 5.05
CA PRO A 88 -3.84 4.04 3.62
C PRO A 88 -2.48 4.61 3.22
N HIS A 89 -1.70 3.84 2.47
CA HIS A 89 -0.39 4.26 2.00
C HIS A 89 0.04 3.51 0.75
N ILE A 90 0.92 4.13 -0.03
CA ILE A 90 1.48 3.53 -1.25
C ILE A 90 2.37 2.32 -0.97
N TYR A 91 3.06 2.31 0.17
CA TYR A 91 3.89 1.18 0.60
C TYR A 91 3.07 -0.07 0.92
N ALA A 92 1.85 0.08 1.44
CA ALA A 92 0.96 -1.06 1.64
C ALA A 92 0.61 -1.74 0.30
N LEU A 93 0.37 -0.96 -0.76
CA LEU A 93 0.10 -1.46 -2.09
C LEU A 93 1.34 -2.13 -2.69
N ALA A 94 2.51 -1.49 -2.57
CA ALA A 94 3.77 -2.06 -3.05
C ALA A 94 4.15 -3.38 -2.34
N ASP A 95 3.93 -3.45 -1.02
CA ASP A 95 4.13 -4.66 -0.21
C ASP A 95 3.19 -5.79 -0.62
N ASN A 96 1.91 -5.47 -0.83
CA ASN A 96 0.90 -6.43 -1.28
C ASN A 96 1.27 -7.01 -2.65
N MET A 97 1.66 -6.17 -3.61
CA MET A 97 2.17 -6.60 -4.91
C MET A 97 3.38 -7.53 -4.77
N TYR A 98 4.40 -7.09 -4.03
CA TYR A 98 5.63 -7.88 -3.86
C TYR A 98 5.35 -9.24 -3.20
N ARG A 99 4.53 -9.27 -2.14
CA ARG A 99 4.16 -10.52 -1.48
C ARG A 99 3.32 -11.45 -2.34
N ASN A 100 2.32 -10.95 -3.06
CA ASN A 100 1.50 -11.80 -3.92
C ASN A 100 2.34 -12.40 -5.05
N MET A 101 3.25 -11.62 -5.63
CA MET A 101 4.21 -12.13 -6.61
C MET A 101 5.04 -13.29 -6.03
N MET A 102 5.58 -13.12 -4.82
CA MET A 102 6.43 -14.14 -4.19
C MET A 102 5.66 -15.38 -3.71
N ILE A 103 4.45 -15.20 -3.19
CA ILE A 103 3.65 -16.26 -2.58
C ILE A 103 2.89 -17.05 -3.65
N ASP A 104 2.18 -16.34 -4.54
CA ASP A 104 1.29 -16.95 -5.51
C ASP A 104 1.99 -17.21 -6.86
N ARG A 105 3.23 -16.72 -7.04
CA ARG A 105 4.03 -16.83 -8.29
C ARG A 105 3.30 -16.28 -9.51
N GLU A 106 2.60 -15.17 -9.31
CA GLU A 106 1.86 -14.45 -10.35
C GLU A 106 2.49 -13.09 -10.64
N ASN A 107 2.54 -12.73 -11.91
CA ASN A 107 2.94 -11.41 -12.37
C ASN A 107 2.00 -10.33 -11.84
N GLN A 108 2.54 -9.21 -11.36
CA GLN A 108 1.74 -8.10 -10.83
C GLN A 108 1.91 -6.87 -11.72
N CYS A 109 0.90 -6.01 -11.77
CA CYS A 109 1.07 -4.69 -12.38
C CYS A 109 0.31 -3.61 -11.59
N VAL A 110 0.80 -2.38 -11.65
CA VAL A 110 0.12 -1.20 -11.11
C VAL A 110 -0.13 -0.20 -12.22
N ILE A 111 -1.37 0.27 -12.31
CA ILE A 111 -1.81 1.28 -13.28
C ILE A 111 -2.01 2.59 -12.53
N ILE A 112 -1.14 3.56 -12.82
CA ILE A 112 -1.17 4.89 -12.22
C ILE A 112 -1.79 5.85 -13.22
N SER A 113 -2.84 6.55 -12.79
CA SER A 113 -3.62 7.46 -13.65
C SER A 113 -3.94 8.74 -12.91
N GLY A 114 -4.27 9.80 -13.65
CA GLY A 114 -4.54 11.13 -13.10
C GLY A 114 -4.11 12.22 -14.07
N GLU A 115 -4.58 13.44 -13.88
CA GLU A 115 -4.20 14.54 -14.75
C GLU A 115 -2.70 14.90 -14.65
N SER A 116 -2.25 15.77 -15.55
CA SER A 116 -0.86 16.24 -15.56
C SER A 116 -0.56 17.01 -14.27
N GLY A 117 0.57 16.70 -13.61
CA GLY A 117 0.92 17.28 -12.31
C GLY A 117 0.22 16.68 -11.09
N ALA A 118 -0.60 15.62 -11.25
CA ALA A 118 -1.26 14.96 -10.12
C ALA A 118 -0.33 14.08 -9.24
N GLY A 119 0.93 13.88 -9.66
CA GLY A 119 1.93 13.12 -8.88
C GLY A 119 2.15 11.66 -9.31
N LYS A 120 1.76 11.28 -10.53
CA LYS A 120 1.90 9.89 -11.05
C LYS A 120 3.33 9.35 -10.99
N THR A 121 4.28 10.11 -11.54
CA THR A 121 5.71 9.74 -11.60
C THR A 121 6.33 9.62 -10.21
N VAL A 122 5.91 10.48 -9.26
CA VAL A 122 6.33 10.41 -7.86
C VAL A 122 5.78 9.16 -7.18
N ALA A 123 4.52 8.80 -7.42
CA ALA A 123 3.93 7.55 -6.94
C ALA A 123 4.70 6.33 -7.47
N ALA A 124 5.02 6.30 -8.77
CA ALA A 124 5.85 5.26 -9.36
C ALA A 124 7.23 5.14 -8.66
N LYS A 125 7.88 6.29 -8.39
CA LYS A 125 9.16 6.35 -7.68
C LYS A 125 9.07 5.76 -6.26
N TYR A 126 8.02 6.04 -5.52
CA TYR A 126 7.85 5.46 -4.17
C TYR A 126 7.65 3.95 -4.19
N ILE A 127 6.90 3.41 -5.15
CA ILE A 127 6.74 1.95 -5.32
C ILE A 127 8.09 1.31 -5.60
N MET A 128 8.86 1.87 -6.54
CA MET A 128 10.19 1.37 -6.89
C MET A 128 11.16 1.44 -5.70
N SER A 129 11.14 2.54 -4.95
CA SER A 129 11.97 2.70 -3.75
C SER A 129 11.64 1.67 -2.67
N TYR A 130 10.34 1.38 -2.46
CA TYR A 130 9.90 0.37 -1.50
C TYR A 130 10.35 -1.03 -1.91
N ILE A 131 10.03 -1.44 -3.14
CA ILE A 131 10.40 -2.76 -3.68
C ILE A 131 11.91 -2.96 -3.60
N SER A 132 12.71 -1.96 -3.99
CA SER A 132 14.17 -2.02 -3.90
C SER A 132 14.68 -2.21 -2.47
N ARG A 133 14.02 -1.65 -1.46
CA ARG A 133 14.46 -1.79 -0.07
C ARG A 133 14.13 -3.18 0.49
N VAL A 134 12.96 -3.72 0.14
CA VAL A 134 12.43 -4.97 0.68
C VAL A 134 12.99 -6.22 -0.02
N SER A 135 13.35 -6.10 -1.31
CA SER A 135 13.87 -7.22 -2.11
C SER A 135 15.35 -7.57 -1.87
N GLY A 136 16.00 -6.95 -0.89
CA GLY A 136 17.43 -7.16 -0.62
C GLY A 136 18.34 -6.33 -1.53
N GLY A 137 19.65 -6.52 -1.42
CA GLY A 137 20.61 -5.64 -2.08
C GLY A 137 21.96 -6.29 -2.33
N GLY A 138 22.30 -6.42 -3.62
CA GLY A 138 23.63 -6.73 -4.12
C GLY A 138 23.99 -5.83 -5.31
N PRO A 139 25.23 -5.91 -5.85
CA PRO A 139 25.70 -5.01 -6.90
C PRO A 139 24.81 -4.98 -8.15
N ARG A 140 24.27 -6.14 -8.57
CA ARG A 140 23.37 -6.25 -9.73
C ARG A 140 22.00 -5.59 -9.48
N VAL A 141 21.43 -5.80 -8.30
CA VAL A 141 20.17 -5.16 -7.87
C VAL A 141 20.33 -3.64 -7.86
N GLN A 142 21.45 -3.15 -7.30
CA GLN A 142 21.74 -1.72 -7.24
C GLN A 142 21.95 -1.14 -8.65
N HIS A 143 22.64 -1.85 -9.54
CA HIS A 143 22.80 -1.43 -10.94
C HIS A 143 21.47 -1.31 -11.69
N VAL A 144 20.61 -2.33 -11.64
CA VAL A 144 19.28 -2.29 -12.27
C VAL A 144 18.45 -1.14 -11.71
N LYS A 145 18.49 -0.93 -10.39
CA LYS A 145 17.82 0.20 -9.73
C LYS A 145 18.33 1.54 -10.24
N ASP A 146 19.64 1.72 -10.33
CA ASP A 146 20.24 2.98 -10.77
C ASP A 146 19.87 3.27 -12.23
N ILE A 147 19.86 2.25 -13.11
CA ILE A 147 19.37 2.41 -14.48
C ILE A 147 17.90 2.81 -14.51
N ILE A 148 17.03 2.15 -13.73
CA ILE A 148 15.60 2.50 -13.69
C ILE A 148 15.39 3.93 -13.18
N LEU A 149 16.12 4.36 -12.16
CA LEU A 149 16.01 5.71 -11.62
C LEU A 149 16.52 6.77 -12.60
N GLN A 150 17.67 6.52 -13.25
CA GLN A 150 18.28 7.42 -14.24
C GLN A 150 17.57 7.40 -15.59
N SER A 151 16.78 6.36 -15.89
CA SER A 151 15.96 6.34 -17.11
C SER A 151 14.89 7.44 -17.13
N ASN A 152 14.44 7.92 -15.96
CA ASN A 152 13.45 9.01 -15.89
C ASN A 152 14.00 10.33 -16.44
N PRO A 153 15.07 10.96 -15.88
CA PRO A 153 15.56 12.24 -16.38
C PRO A 153 15.92 12.18 -17.88
N LEU A 154 16.47 11.05 -18.35
CA LEU A 154 16.73 10.86 -19.78
C LEU A 154 15.45 10.87 -20.63
N LEU A 155 14.45 10.04 -20.29
CA LEU A 155 13.22 9.97 -21.08
C LEU A 155 12.37 11.23 -20.93
N GLU A 156 12.43 11.91 -19.79
CA GLU A 156 11.79 13.21 -19.57
C GLU A 156 12.41 14.29 -20.47
N ALA A 157 13.74 14.32 -20.63
CA ALA A 157 14.39 15.28 -21.53
C ALA A 157 13.87 15.17 -22.98
N PHE A 158 13.71 13.95 -23.50
CA PHE A 158 13.33 13.71 -24.90
C PHE A 158 11.81 13.54 -25.12
N GLY A 159 11.04 13.28 -24.06
CA GLY A 159 9.63 12.90 -24.14
C GLY A 159 8.67 13.79 -23.34
N ASN A 160 9.18 14.68 -22.47
CA ASN A 160 8.35 15.65 -21.75
C ASN A 160 8.49 17.05 -22.32
N ALA A 161 7.44 17.85 -22.12
CA ALA A 161 7.42 19.25 -22.51
C ALA A 161 6.51 20.09 -21.61
N LYS A 162 6.69 21.41 -21.67
CA LYS A 162 5.78 22.38 -21.06
C LYS A 162 4.47 22.46 -21.86
N THR A 163 3.35 22.24 -21.18
CA THR A 163 2.00 22.57 -21.64
C THR A 163 1.45 23.75 -20.86
N VAL A 164 0.28 24.26 -21.24
CA VAL A 164 -0.42 25.32 -20.48
C VAL A 164 -0.72 24.89 -19.03
N ARG A 165 -0.86 23.58 -18.77
CA ARG A 165 -1.28 23.05 -17.45
C ARG A 165 -0.13 22.48 -16.59
N ASN A 166 0.97 22.06 -17.21
CA ASN A 166 2.11 21.47 -16.50
C ASN A 166 3.41 21.80 -17.23
N ASN A 167 4.41 22.25 -16.44
CA ASN A 167 5.72 22.62 -16.92
C ASN A 167 6.58 21.42 -17.39
N ASN A 168 6.36 20.23 -16.83
CA ASN A 168 7.06 18.99 -17.17
C ASN A 168 6.04 17.87 -17.42
N SER A 169 5.31 17.95 -18.54
CA SER A 169 4.25 16.99 -18.88
C SER A 169 4.78 15.89 -19.78
N SER A 170 4.62 14.63 -19.36
CA SER A 170 4.89 13.48 -20.23
C SER A 170 3.99 13.50 -21.47
N ARG A 171 4.58 13.45 -22.66
CA ARG A 171 3.87 13.36 -23.94
C ARG A 171 4.05 11.99 -24.62
N PHE A 172 4.65 11.04 -23.92
CA PHE A 172 4.64 9.59 -24.20
C PHE A 172 3.99 8.87 -23.01
N GLY A 173 3.50 7.65 -23.23
CA GLY A 173 3.16 6.69 -22.18
C GLY A 173 4.29 5.67 -22.03
N LYS A 174 4.48 5.13 -20.82
CA LYS A 174 5.54 4.17 -20.60
C LYS A 174 5.23 3.17 -19.50
N TYR A 175 5.69 1.95 -19.75
CA TYR A 175 5.50 0.79 -18.91
C TYR A 175 6.87 0.28 -18.47
N PHE A 176 7.19 0.43 -17.17
CA PHE A 176 8.42 -0.10 -16.54
C PHE A 176 8.12 -1.48 -15.96
N GLU A 177 8.64 -2.56 -16.56
CA GLU A 177 8.59 -3.92 -16.00
C GLU A 177 9.88 -4.20 -15.22
N ILE A 178 9.75 -4.52 -13.94
CA ILE A 178 10.85 -5.00 -13.10
C ILE A 178 10.78 -6.52 -13.09
N GLN A 179 11.86 -7.18 -13.46
CA GLN A 179 11.94 -8.63 -13.49
C GLN A 179 12.66 -9.14 -12.25
N PHE A 180 12.12 -10.21 -11.67
CA PHE A 180 12.62 -10.81 -10.43
C PHE A 180 13.13 -12.22 -10.68
N SER A 181 14.14 -12.59 -9.90
CA SER A 181 14.54 -13.98 -9.71
C SER A 181 13.51 -14.72 -8.85
N SER A 182 13.53 -16.05 -8.90
CA SER A 182 12.75 -16.91 -8.00
C SER A 182 12.99 -16.67 -6.51
N GLY A 183 14.13 -16.07 -6.14
CA GLY A 183 14.44 -15.64 -4.77
C GLY A 183 13.81 -14.30 -4.37
N GLY A 184 13.23 -13.55 -5.32
CA GLY A 184 12.58 -12.27 -5.08
C GLY A 184 13.47 -11.04 -5.22
N GLU A 185 14.69 -11.21 -5.74
CA GLU A 185 15.62 -10.12 -6.03
C GLU A 185 15.42 -9.58 -7.45
N PRO A 186 15.42 -8.24 -7.68
CA PRO A 186 15.30 -7.66 -9.00
C PRO A 186 16.64 -7.77 -9.76
N ASP A 187 16.64 -8.52 -10.86
CA ASP A 187 17.85 -8.87 -11.62
C ASP A 187 17.75 -8.56 -13.11
N GLY A 188 16.68 -7.89 -13.53
CA GLY A 188 16.48 -7.36 -14.88
C GLY A 188 15.28 -6.42 -14.99
N GLY A 189 15.04 -5.90 -16.18
CA GLY A 189 13.93 -4.98 -16.44
C GLY A 189 13.64 -4.78 -17.92
N LYS A 190 12.47 -4.20 -18.22
CA LYS A 190 12.07 -3.84 -19.57
C LYS A 190 11.23 -2.57 -19.53
N ILE A 191 11.53 -1.63 -20.42
CA ILE A 191 10.76 -0.42 -20.66
C ILE A 191 10.09 -0.56 -22.03
N SER A 192 8.78 -0.39 -22.05
CA SER A 192 8.02 -0.21 -23.29
C SER A 192 7.50 1.22 -23.34
N ASN A 193 7.82 1.93 -24.42
CA ASN A 193 7.29 3.26 -24.71
C ASN A 193 6.06 3.15 -25.64
N PHE A 194 5.12 4.07 -25.47
CA PHE A 194 3.91 4.15 -26.27
C PHE A 194 3.65 5.62 -26.62
N LEU A 195 3.20 5.89 -27.85
CA LEU A 195 2.57 7.16 -28.23
C LEU A 195 3.40 8.45 -28.05
N LEU A 196 4.66 8.51 -28.50
CA LEU A 196 5.37 9.79 -28.50
C LEU A 196 4.64 10.86 -29.34
N GLU A 197 4.32 12.02 -28.76
CA GLU A 197 3.67 13.17 -29.44
C GLU A 197 4.62 13.86 -30.44
N LYS A 198 4.92 13.19 -31.56
CA LYS A 198 5.89 13.66 -32.57
C LYS A 198 5.61 15.07 -33.09
N SER A 199 4.35 15.48 -33.18
CA SER A 199 3.97 16.81 -33.67
C SER A 199 4.60 17.94 -32.85
N ARG A 200 4.86 17.72 -31.56
CA ARG A 200 5.52 18.70 -30.68
C ARG A 200 6.97 19.05 -31.06
N VAL A 201 7.61 18.24 -31.92
CA VAL A 201 8.92 18.60 -32.51
C VAL A 201 8.82 19.85 -33.38
N VAL A 202 7.74 19.97 -34.17
CA VAL A 202 7.63 20.99 -35.23
C VAL A 202 6.55 22.04 -34.98
N MET A 203 5.53 21.73 -34.17
CA MET A 203 4.36 22.58 -33.96
C MET A 203 3.95 22.57 -32.48
N ARG A 204 3.55 23.74 -31.96
CA ARG A 204 3.13 23.92 -30.56
C ARG A 204 1.98 24.93 -30.45
N ASN A 205 1.18 24.80 -29.41
CA ASN A 205 0.19 25.82 -29.06
C ASN A 205 0.86 27.05 -28.40
N PRO A 206 0.25 28.25 -28.48
CA PRO A 206 0.72 29.43 -27.76
C PRO A 206 0.92 29.15 -26.25
N GLY A 207 2.06 29.58 -25.70
CA GLY A 207 2.41 29.37 -24.29
C GLY A 207 3.08 28.01 -23.96
N GLU A 208 3.23 27.10 -24.93
CA GLU A 208 3.84 25.77 -24.72
C GLU A 208 5.30 25.68 -25.20
N ARG A 209 6.07 24.72 -24.67
CA ARG A 209 7.42 24.38 -25.18
C ARG A 209 7.38 23.12 -26.07
N SER A 210 8.44 22.98 -26.88
CA SER A 210 8.83 21.68 -27.45
C SER A 210 9.47 20.79 -26.37
N PHE A 211 10.00 19.63 -26.73
CA PHE A 211 10.71 18.74 -25.81
C PHE A 211 11.87 19.44 -25.10
N HIS A 212 12.09 19.11 -23.83
CA HIS A 212 13.06 19.81 -22.98
C HIS A 212 14.48 19.75 -23.53
N ILE A 213 14.88 18.63 -24.16
CA ILE A 213 16.22 18.43 -24.70
C ILE A 213 16.68 19.54 -25.64
N PHE A 214 15.77 20.15 -26.42
CA PHE A 214 16.13 21.25 -27.33
C PHE A 214 16.58 22.50 -26.55
N TYR A 215 15.93 22.81 -25.44
CA TYR A 215 16.26 23.96 -24.58
C TYR A 215 17.49 23.64 -23.73
N GLN A 216 17.55 22.43 -23.18
CA GLN A 216 18.66 21.91 -22.38
C GLN A 216 19.97 21.89 -23.19
N LEU A 217 19.94 21.48 -24.45
CA LEU A 217 21.11 21.51 -25.34
C LEU A 217 21.62 22.94 -25.55
N ILE A 218 20.71 23.89 -25.83
CA ILE A 218 21.09 25.28 -26.12
C ILE A 218 21.67 25.99 -24.89
N GLU A 219 21.07 25.78 -23.72
CA GLU A 219 21.51 26.41 -22.46
C GLU A 219 22.68 25.67 -21.79
N GLY A 220 22.71 24.34 -21.91
CA GLY A 220 23.61 23.45 -21.17
C GLY A 220 24.89 23.03 -21.90
N ALA A 221 24.93 23.10 -23.23
CA ALA A 221 26.13 22.71 -24.00
C ALA A 221 27.36 23.58 -23.68
N SER A 222 28.54 22.97 -23.72
CA SER A 222 29.83 23.67 -23.59
C SER A 222 30.09 24.58 -24.80
N GLY A 223 30.99 25.56 -24.66
CA GLY A 223 31.32 26.47 -25.77
C GLY A 223 31.85 25.74 -27.01
N GLU A 224 32.64 24.69 -26.82
CA GLU A 224 33.15 23.84 -27.90
C GLU A 224 32.01 23.08 -28.60
N GLN A 225 31.11 22.46 -27.84
CA GLN A 225 29.92 21.80 -28.39
C GLN A 225 29.00 22.77 -29.13
N LYS A 226 28.84 24.00 -28.63
CA LYS A 226 28.03 25.01 -29.32
C LYS A 226 28.63 25.37 -30.68
N ASN A 227 29.94 25.53 -30.76
CA ASN A 227 30.63 25.82 -32.01
C ASN A 227 30.53 24.63 -32.99
N SER A 228 30.74 23.39 -32.53
CA SER A 228 30.71 22.21 -33.39
C SER A 228 29.30 21.88 -33.90
N LEU A 229 28.26 22.14 -33.10
CA LEU A 229 26.86 21.86 -33.44
C LEU A 229 26.15 23.05 -34.10
N GLY A 230 26.83 24.19 -34.24
CA GLY A 230 26.23 25.43 -34.74
C GLY A 230 25.08 25.92 -33.86
N ILE A 231 25.23 25.84 -32.53
CA ILE A 231 24.23 26.27 -31.55
C ILE A 231 24.33 27.78 -31.31
N THR A 232 23.22 28.47 -31.54
CA THR A 232 23.04 29.91 -31.30
C THR A 232 21.99 30.16 -30.20
N SER A 233 21.25 31.28 -30.27
CA SER A 233 20.20 31.63 -29.31
C SER A 233 18.87 30.93 -29.64
N LEU A 234 17.99 30.83 -28.65
CA LEU A 234 16.70 30.13 -28.77
C LEU A 234 15.78 30.71 -29.86
N ASP A 235 15.85 32.01 -30.10
CA ASP A 235 15.03 32.75 -31.08
C ASP A 235 15.46 32.50 -32.54
N TYR A 236 16.70 32.05 -32.76
CA TYR A 236 17.21 31.69 -34.09
C TYR A 236 16.50 30.48 -34.69
N TYR A 237 16.02 29.55 -33.87
CA TYR A 237 15.41 28.31 -34.34
C TYR A 237 13.91 28.44 -34.53
N SER A 238 13.45 28.26 -35.77
CA SER A 238 12.05 28.33 -36.19
C SER A 238 11.14 27.39 -35.39
N TYR A 239 11.57 26.15 -35.12
CA TYR A 239 10.79 25.24 -34.27
C TYR A 239 10.68 25.69 -32.81
N LEU A 240 11.59 26.56 -32.34
CA LEU A 240 11.62 27.05 -30.96
C LEU A 240 10.91 28.39 -30.76
N ASN A 241 10.87 29.27 -31.77
CA ASN A 241 10.41 30.65 -31.62
C ASN A 241 8.88 30.87 -31.81
N GLN A 242 8.16 29.89 -32.36
CA GLN A 242 6.72 30.01 -32.70
C GLN A 242 5.78 30.31 -31.51
N SER A 243 6.10 29.83 -30.30
CA SER A 243 5.17 29.95 -29.15
C SER A 243 5.41 31.16 -28.24
N GLY A 244 6.54 31.86 -28.43
CA GLY A 244 7.02 32.91 -27.51
C GLY A 244 7.46 32.43 -26.11
N SER A 245 7.39 31.14 -25.80
CA SER A 245 7.74 30.60 -24.47
C SER A 245 9.14 29.99 -24.44
N TYR A 246 10.14 30.80 -24.08
CA TYR A 246 11.55 30.37 -24.01
C TYR A 246 12.03 29.96 -22.64
N LYS A 247 11.52 30.55 -21.55
CA LYS A 247 11.88 30.26 -20.15
C LYS A 247 10.70 29.71 -19.35
N VAL A 248 10.98 28.92 -18.32
CA VAL A 248 9.99 28.37 -17.39
C VAL A 248 10.53 28.57 -15.97
N ASP A 249 9.75 29.22 -15.11
CA ASP A 249 10.22 29.67 -13.79
C ASP A 249 10.71 28.53 -12.88
N ASP A 250 10.12 27.34 -13.02
CA ASP A 250 10.43 26.16 -12.19
C ASP A 250 11.49 25.21 -12.81
N ILE A 251 12.08 25.53 -13.98
CA ILE A 251 12.98 24.62 -14.72
C ILE A 251 14.34 25.28 -14.94
N ASN A 252 15.42 24.55 -14.66
CA ASN A 252 16.78 24.98 -14.93
C ASN A 252 17.39 24.13 -16.04
N ASP A 253 17.14 24.55 -17.29
CA ASP A 253 17.53 23.81 -18.50
C ASP A 253 19.04 23.47 -18.53
N LYS A 254 19.92 24.29 -17.91
CA LYS A 254 21.36 24.02 -17.82
C LYS A 254 21.70 22.90 -16.82
N SER A 255 21.04 22.88 -15.66
CA SER A 255 21.21 21.82 -14.67
C SER A 255 20.65 20.50 -15.19
N ASP A 256 19.47 20.54 -15.78
CA ASP A 256 18.77 19.37 -16.29
C ASP A 256 19.53 18.73 -17.48
N PHE A 257 20.25 19.54 -18.26
CA PHE A 257 21.17 19.01 -19.28
C PHE A 257 22.28 18.16 -18.67
N GLN A 258 22.88 18.60 -17.57
CA GLN A 258 23.93 17.85 -16.87
C GLN A 258 23.38 16.54 -16.29
N GLU A 259 22.17 16.59 -15.72
CA GLU A 259 21.48 15.39 -15.23
C GLU A 259 21.18 14.41 -16.38
N THR A 260 20.75 14.91 -17.53
CA THR A 260 20.51 14.09 -18.74
C THR A 260 21.79 13.44 -19.24
N MET A 261 22.91 14.17 -19.29
CA MET A 261 24.21 13.62 -19.70
C MET A 261 24.74 12.58 -18.70
N HIS A 262 24.54 12.81 -17.41
CA HIS A 262 24.87 11.83 -16.36
C HIS A 262 24.01 10.58 -16.47
N ALA A 263 22.71 10.72 -16.74
CA ALA A 263 21.81 9.60 -16.93
C ALA A 263 22.24 8.71 -18.11
N MET A 264 22.62 9.31 -19.25
CA MET A 264 23.16 8.57 -20.40
C MET A 264 24.45 7.80 -20.03
N ASP A 265 25.30 8.37 -19.17
CA ASP A 265 26.52 7.72 -18.68
C ASP A 265 26.22 6.48 -17.83
N VAL A 266 25.29 6.60 -16.87
CA VAL A 266 24.89 5.50 -15.98
C VAL A 266 24.21 4.35 -16.75
N ILE A 267 23.45 4.68 -17.80
CA ILE A 267 22.82 3.69 -18.69
C ILE A 267 23.87 2.94 -19.53
N GLY A 268 25.07 3.51 -19.69
CA GLY A 268 26.14 2.91 -20.48
C GLY A 268 26.15 3.31 -21.96
N ILE A 269 25.55 4.46 -22.30
CA ILE A 269 25.65 5.01 -23.67
C ILE A 269 27.05 5.59 -23.87
N SER A 270 27.73 5.16 -24.93
CA SER A 270 29.13 5.56 -25.20
C SER A 270 29.25 7.08 -25.41
N VAL A 271 30.46 7.62 -25.22
CA VAL A 271 30.73 9.07 -25.43
C VAL A 271 30.42 9.45 -26.88
N GLU A 272 30.75 8.57 -27.81
CA GLU A 272 30.53 8.72 -29.25
C GLU A 272 29.04 8.72 -29.59
N GLU A 273 28.27 7.76 -29.08
CA GLU A 273 26.82 7.71 -29.30
C GLU A 273 26.11 8.92 -28.67
N ARG A 274 26.55 9.35 -27.48
CA ARG A 274 26.04 10.59 -26.85
C ARG A 274 26.25 11.81 -27.74
N ALA A 275 27.44 11.96 -28.30
CA ALA A 275 27.73 13.06 -29.23
C ALA A 275 26.84 12.99 -30.49
N MET A 276 26.64 11.79 -31.05
CA MET A 276 25.78 11.57 -32.21
C MET A 276 24.30 11.87 -31.91
N VAL A 277 23.80 11.53 -30.73
CA VAL A 277 22.46 11.90 -30.27
C VAL A 277 22.30 13.42 -30.23
N LEU A 278 23.24 14.14 -29.61
CA LEU A 278 23.19 15.61 -29.56
C LEU A 278 23.34 16.23 -30.97
N GLN A 279 24.13 15.63 -31.85
CA GLN A 279 24.28 16.04 -33.23
C GLN A 279 22.98 15.93 -34.01
N ILE A 280 22.20 14.86 -33.82
CA ILE A 280 20.88 14.72 -34.44
C ILE A 280 19.89 15.73 -33.85
N VAL A 281 19.89 15.95 -32.53
CA VAL A 281 19.04 16.98 -31.88
C VAL A 281 19.31 18.37 -32.46
N ALA A 282 20.59 18.74 -32.62
CA ALA A 282 20.98 19.98 -33.31
C ALA A 282 20.57 19.97 -34.78
N GLY A 283 20.74 18.85 -35.49
CA GLY A 283 20.31 18.66 -36.87
C GLY A 283 18.82 18.92 -37.07
N VAL A 284 17.97 18.43 -36.16
CA VAL A 284 16.52 18.68 -36.17
C VAL A 284 16.21 20.18 -36.01
N LEU A 285 16.91 20.88 -35.12
CA LEU A 285 16.74 22.33 -34.96
C LEU A 285 17.11 23.10 -36.23
N HIS A 286 18.23 22.73 -36.88
CA HIS A 286 18.67 23.35 -38.14
C HIS A 286 17.79 22.99 -39.34
N LEU A 287 17.22 21.77 -39.37
CA LEU A 287 16.21 21.41 -40.37
C LEU A 287 15.01 22.35 -40.31
N GLY A 288 14.55 22.72 -39.12
CA GLY A 288 13.43 23.65 -38.94
C GLY A 288 13.66 25.06 -39.52
N ASN A 289 14.92 25.46 -39.67
CA ASN A 289 15.30 26.74 -40.26
C ASN A 289 15.29 26.74 -41.80
N ILE A 290 15.08 25.57 -42.43
CA ILE A 290 14.94 25.50 -43.88
C ILE A 290 13.65 26.20 -44.31
N THR A 291 13.80 27.27 -45.09
CA THR A 291 12.69 28.01 -45.71
C THR A 291 12.59 27.68 -47.19
N PHE A 292 11.39 27.42 -47.66
CA PHE A 292 11.11 27.18 -49.08
C PHE A 292 10.52 28.43 -49.72
N ARG A 293 10.95 28.73 -50.95
CA ARG A 293 10.40 29.80 -51.79
C ARG A 293 9.63 29.20 -52.96
N GLU A 294 8.59 29.88 -53.40
CA GLU A 294 7.84 29.48 -54.59
C GLU A 294 8.58 29.92 -55.85
N SER A 295 8.83 28.99 -56.76
CA SER A 295 9.46 29.21 -58.05
C SER A 295 8.69 28.44 -59.12
N GLY A 296 7.79 29.14 -59.83
CA GLY A 296 6.97 28.55 -60.89
C GLY A 296 6.04 27.43 -60.40
N ASN A 297 5.32 27.66 -59.30
CA ASN A 297 4.44 26.72 -58.58
C ASN A 297 5.16 25.56 -57.83
N TYR A 298 6.50 25.52 -57.86
CA TYR A 298 7.29 24.50 -57.17
C TYR A 298 8.14 25.09 -56.05
N ALA A 299 8.51 24.26 -55.07
CA ALA A 299 9.37 24.65 -53.97
C ALA A 299 10.84 24.72 -54.41
N ALA A 300 11.51 25.81 -54.04
CA ALA A 300 12.95 25.97 -54.15
C ALA A 300 13.58 26.26 -52.79
N VAL A 301 14.82 25.79 -52.57
CA VAL A 301 15.57 25.94 -51.32
C VAL A 301 17.04 26.29 -51.60
N GLU A 302 17.60 27.19 -50.79
CA GLU A 302 18.95 27.77 -50.98
C GLU A 302 19.94 27.36 -49.87
N ILE A 303 19.52 27.39 -48.59
CA ILE A 303 20.42 27.16 -47.44
C ILE A 303 20.19 25.76 -46.86
N LEU A 304 21.18 24.87 -47.02
CA LEU A 304 21.13 23.48 -46.54
C LEU A 304 22.44 23.00 -45.90
N ALA A 305 23.48 23.83 -45.87
CA ALA A 305 24.86 23.41 -45.54
C ALA A 305 24.98 22.82 -44.12
N PHE A 306 24.44 23.51 -43.11
CA PHE A 306 24.48 23.04 -41.71
C PHE A 306 23.70 21.73 -41.47
N PRO A 307 22.41 21.61 -41.85
CA PRO A 307 21.68 20.35 -41.67
C PRO A 307 22.30 19.20 -42.48
N ALA A 308 22.82 19.46 -43.69
CA ALA A 308 23.54 18.46 -44.48
C ALA A 308 24.82 17.97 -43.78
N PHE A 309 25.62 18.90 -43.24
CA PHE A 309 26.83 18.59 -42.48
C PHE A 309 26.55 17.77 -41.22
N LEU A 310 25.59 18.22 -40.39
CA LEU A 310 25.25 17.53 -39.13
C LEU A 310 24.65 16.14 -39.36
N LEU A 311 23.91 15.95 -40.45
CA LEU A 311 23.34 14.63 -40.78
C LEU A 311 24.30 13.78 -41.64
N GLY A 312 25.46 14.30 -42.02
CA GLY A 312 26.44 13.61 -42.86
C GLY A 312 25.86 13.20 -44.22
N ILE A 313 25.04 14.05 -44.84
CA ILE A 313 24.37 13.78 -46.13
C ILE A 313 24.81 14.80 -47.17
N ASP A 314 24.83 14.38 -48.43
CA ASP A 314 25.10 15.29 -49.54
C ASP A 314 24.02 16.38 -49.65
N GLN A 315 24.47 17.64 -49.81
CA GLN A 315 23.60 18.80 -49.84
C GLN A 315 22.65 18.78 -51.05
N ASN A 316 23.10 18.29 -52.21
CA ASN A 316 22.27 18.23 -53.41
C ASN A 316 21.21 17.14 -53.28
N ARG A 317 21.56 15.99 -52.70
CA ARG A 317 20.58 14.93 -52.38
C ARG A 317 19.53 15.40 -51.38
N LEU A 318 19.93 16.11 -50.33
CA LEU A 318 18.99 16.71 -49.37
C LEU A 318 18.05 17.70 -50.08
N LYS A 319 18.58 18.55 -50.96
CA LYS A 319 17.79 19.50 -51.74
C LYS A 319 16.76 18.79 -52.61
N GLU A 320 17.21 17.82 -53.39
CA GLU A 320 16.37 17.04 -54.30
C GLU A 320 15.24 16.37 -53.52
N LYS A 321 15.56 15.59 -52.48
CA LYS A 321 14.55 14.83 -51.72
C LYS A 321 13.60 15.68 -50.87
N LEU A 322 13.95 16.92 -50.55
CA LEU A 322 13.03 17.87 -49.92
C LEU A 322 12.09 18.56 -50.91
N THR A 323 12.45 18.62 -52.19
CA THR A 323 11.71 19.37 -53.24
C THR A 323 11.12 18.49 -54.33
N SER A 324 11.44 17.20 -54.37
CA SER A 324 10.88 16.20 -55.28
C SER A 324 10.63 14.86 -54.58
N ARG A 325 9.78 14.04 -55.19
CA ARG A 325 9.43 12.69 -54.71
C ARG A 325 9.41 11.70 -55.88
N LYS A 326 9.93 10.48 -55.66
CA LYS A 326 9.76 9.37 -56.61
C LYS A 326 8.40 8.73 -56.42
N MET A 327 7.58 8.76 -57.46
CA MET A 327 6.29 8.08 -57.50
C MET A 327 6.32 6.93 -58.51
N ASP A 328 6.05 5.72 -58.04
CA ASP A 328 5.85 4.57 -58.90
C ASP A 328 4.41 4.63 -59.46
N SER A 329 4.27 5.00 -60.73
CA SER A 329 3.01 4.96 -61.46
C SER A 329 2.83 3.59 -62.09
N LYS A 330 1.68 2.96 -61.86
CA LYS A 330 1.30 1.71 -62.52
C LYS A 330 0.41 2.04 -63.70
N TRP A 331 0.97 1.97 -64.92
CA TRP A 331 0.20 2.06 -66.15
C TRP A 331 0.22 0.68 -66.85
N GLY A 332 -0.89 -0.04 -66.76
CA GLY A 332 -0.98 -1.43 -67.23
C GLY A 332 -0.13 -2.40 -66.38
N ASN A 333 0.65 -3.27 -67.02
CA ASN A 333 1.54 -4.24 -66.36
C ASN A 333 2.96 -3.69 -66.08
N ALA A 334 3.27 -2.45 -66.47
CA ALA A 334 4.56 -1.81 -66.24
C ALA A 334 4.50 -0.86 -65.02
N VAL A 335 5.55 -0.88 -64.21
CA VAL A 335 5.76 0.07 -63.11
C VAL A 335 6.81 1.07 -63.59
N GLU A 336 6.41 2.32 -63.83
CA GLU A 336 7.34 3.41 -64.16
C GLU A 336 7.52 4.31 -62.94
N SER A 337 8.77 4.65 -62.62
CA SER A 337 9.09 5.56 -61.51
C SER A 337 9.30 6.97 -62.05
N ILE A 338 8.49 7.92 -61.59
CA ILE A 338 8.49 9.32 -62.05
C ILE A 338 8.91 10.23 -60.89
N ASP A 339 9.85 11.14 -61.13
CA ASP A 339 10.20 12.20 -60.18
C ASP A 339 9.18 13.36 -60.27
N VAL A 340 8.43 13.57 -59.20
CA VAL A 340 7.41 14.62 -59.08
C VAL A 340 7.93 15.76 -58.21
N THR A 341 7.98 16.97 -58.74
CA THR A 341 8.36 18.18 -57.98
C THR A 341 7.24 18.64 -57.06
N LEU A 342 7.60 19.02 -55.84
CA LEU A 342 6.69 19.39 -54.76
C LEU A 342 6.42 20.90 -54.75
N ASN A 343 5.23 21.29 -54.32
CA ASN A 343 4.93 22.70 -53.99
C ASN A 343 5.50 23.08 -52.60
N VAL A 344 5.44 24.38 -52.25
CA VAL A 344 6.01 24.90 -50.99
C VAL A 344 5.45 24.20 -49.75
N GLU A 345 4.15 23.97 -49.71
CA GLU A 345 3.46 23.32 -48.59
C GLU A 345 3.90 21.85 -48.43
N GLN A 346 3.95 21.11 -49.53
CA GLN A 346 4.42 19.72 -49.57
C GLN A 346 5.90 19.60 -49.18
N ALA A 347 6.74 20.56 -49.55
CA ALA A 347 8.14 20.60 -49.17
C ALA A 347 8.32 20.89 -47.66
N CYS A 348 7.53 21.82 -47.11
CA CYS A 348 7.48 22.07 -45.66
C CYS A 348 7.08 20.81 -44.89
N TYR A 349 6.04 20.11 -45.36
CA TYR A 349 5.61 18.83 -44.78
C TYR A 349 6.73 17.79 -44.82
N THR A 350 7.46 17.70 -45.93
CA THR A 350 8.56 16.73 -46.12
C THR A 350 9.71 16.99 -45.13
N ARG A 351 10.09 18.26 -44.94
CA ARG A 351 11.05 18.70 -43.90
C ARG A 351 10.58 18.33 -42.49
N ASP A 352 9.32 18.60 -42.19
CA ASP A 352 8.75 18.36 -40.87
C ASP A 352 8.61 16.86 -40.57
N ALA A 353 8.25 16.05 -41.58
CA ALA A 353 8.20 14.60 -41.47
C ALA A 353 9.58 13.99 -41.18
N LEU A 354 10.64 14.50 -41.85
CA LEU A 354 12.02 14.09 -41.57
C LEU A 354 12.43 14.43 -40.13
N SER A 355 12.13 15.66 -39.67
CA SER A 355 12.43 16.13 -38.32
C SER A 355 11.74 15.28 -37.24
N LYS A 356 10.44 14.99 -37.43
CA LYS A 356 9.67 14.09 -36.56
C LYS A 356 10.27 12.68 -36.52
N ALA A 357 10.67 12.14 -37.67
CA ALA A 357 11.24 10.81 -37.77
C ALA A 357 12.59 10.69 -37.06
N LEU A 358 13.51 11.65 -37.27
CA LEU A 358 14.81 11.68 -36.59
C LEU A 358 14.66 11.69 -35.07
N HIS A 359 13.84 12.60 -34.53
CA HIS A 359 13.60 12.67 -33.08
C HIS A 359 12.97 11.38 -32.54
N SER A 360 11.97 10.84 -33.24
CA SER A 360 11.31 9.58 -32.83
C SER A 360 12.28 8.40 -32.83
N ARG A 361 13.13 8.25 -33.84
CA ARG A 361 14.10 7.15 -33.93
C ARG A 361 15.21 7.28 -32.88
N VAL A 362 15.65 8.51 -32.57
CA VAL A 362 16.54 8.77 -31.43
C VAL A 362 15.88 8.36 -30.12
N PHE A 363 14.61 8.73 -29.90
CA PHE A 363 13.88 8.33 -28.70
C PHE A 363 13.78 6.80 -28.58
N ASP A 364 13.47 6.10 -29.67
CA ASP A 364 13.42 4.63 -29.69
C ASP A 364 14.79 4.00 -29.40
N PHE A 365 15.88 4.57 -29.94
CA PHE A 365 17.25 4.15 -29.62
C PHE A 365 17.58 4.31 -28.14
N LEU A 366 17.17 5.41 -27.50
CA LEU A 366 17.40 5.63 -26.06
C LEU A 366 16.65 4.57 -25.23
N VAL A 367 15.41 4.26 -25.59
CA VAL A 367 14.62 3.20 -24.94
C VAL A 367 15.27 1.83 -25.15
N GLU A 368 15.77 1.53 -26.35
CA GLU A 368 16.50 0.29 -26.64
C GLU A 368 17.80 0.20 -25.83
N SER A 369 18.54 1.30 -25.69
CA SER A 369 19.78 1.36 -24.90
C SER A 369 19.52 1.09 -23.42
N ILE A 370 18.45 1.68 -22.86
CA ILE A 370 18.01 1.38 -21.49
C ILE A 370 17.65 -0.10 -21.34
N ASN A 371 16.93 -0.67 -22.31
CA ASN A 371 16.57 -2.08 -22.29
C ASN A 371 17.81 -2.99 -22.35
N LYS A 372 18.80 -2.66 -23.19
CA LYS A 372 20.08 -3.38 -23.28
C LYS A 372 20.83 -3.40 -21.95
N ALA A 373 20.78 -2.30 -21.20
CA ALA A 373 21.42 -2.19 -19.89
C ALA A 373 20.75 -3.04 -18.79
N MET A 374 19.49 -3.46 -18.97
CA MET A 374 18.72 -4.23 -17.98
C MET A 374 18.38 -5.67 -18.43
N VAL A 375 19.05 -6.17 -19.47
CA VAL A 375 18.74 -7.49 -20.07
C VAL A 375 18.87 -8.62 -19.06
N LYS A 376 17.92 -9.54 -19.14
CA LYS A 376 17.92 -10.83 -18.44
C LYS A 376 17.62 -11.95 -19.42
N ASP A 377 18.32 -13.07 -19.27
CA ASP A 377 18.21 -14.22 -20.19
C ASP A 377 16.87 -14.96 -20.10
N HIS A 378 16.25 -14.99 -18.91
CA HIS A 378 15.01 -15.72 -18.66
C HIS A 378 14.01 -14.88 -17.85
N GLN A 379 12.78 -14.74 -18.34
CA GLN A 379 11.69 -14.08 -17.61
C GLN A 379 10.97 -15.09 -16.70
N GLU A 380 10.90 -14.80 -15.40
CA GLU A 380 10.17 -15.63 -14.42
C GLU A 380 8.96 -14.89 -13.86
N LEU A 381 9.21 -13.86 -13.05
CA LEU A 381 8.20 -13.04 -12.40
C LEU A 381 8.46 -11.56 -12.70
N ASN A 382 7.40 -10.79 -12.89
CA ASN A 382 7.52 -9.35 -13.11
C ASN A 382 6.54 -8.52 -12.26
N ILE A 383 6.97 -7.29 -11.97
CA ILE A 383 6.12 -6.21 -11.49
C ILE A 383 6.13 -5.11 -12.55
N GLY A 384 5.00 -4.91 -13.22
CA GLY A 384 4.78 -3.83 -14.17
C GLY A 384 4.31 -2.54 -13.49
N VAL A 385 4.87 -1.40 -13.87
CA VAL A 385 4.41 -0.07 -13.46
C VAL A 385 4.05 0.72 -14.71
N LEU A 386 2.76 0.97 -14.91
CA LEU A 386 2.25 1.76 -16.02
C LEU A 386 2.05 3.22 -15.60
N ASP A 387 2.85 4.12 -16.18
CA ASP A 387 2.69 5.58 -16.09
C ASP A 387 2.27 6.10 -17.47
N ILE A 388 1.02 6.52 -17.57
CA ILE A 388 0.42 7.02 -18.81
C ILE A 388 -0.24 8.38 -18.58
N TYR A 389 -0.65 9.03 -19.66
CA TYR A 389 -1.43 10.27 -19.64
C TYR A 389 -2.61 10.23 -18.65
N GLY A 390 -3.10 11.42 -18.32
CA GLY A 390 -4.50 11.53 -17.99
C GLY A 390 -5.34 11.60 -19.27
N PHE A 391 -6.66 11.47 -19.13
CA PHE A 391 -7.60 11.83 -20.20
C PHE A 391 -7.51 13.34 -20.47
N GLU A 392 -7.42 13.76 -21.74
CA GLU A 392 -7.20 15.16 -22.14
C GLU A 392 -8.49 15.81 -22.64
N ILE A 393 -8.86 16.93 -22.02
CA ILE A 393 -9.92 17.83 -22.52
C ILE A 393 -9.38 19.26 -22.55
N PHE A 394 -9.09 19.76 -23.75
CA PHE A 394 -8.62 21.12 -24.04
C PHE A 394 -9.71 21.93 -24.76
N GLN A 395 -9.45 23.24 -24.92
CA GLN A 395 -10.33 24.12 -25.69
C GLN A 395 -10.39 23.72 -27.18
N LYS A 396 -9.26 23.31 -27.76
CA LYS A 396 -9.15 22.73 -29.10
C LYS A 396 -8.51 21.34 -28.99
N ASN A 397 -9.24 20.27 -29.31
CA ASN A 397 -8.73 18.89 -29.25
C ASN A 397 -8.48 18.36 -30.66
N GLY A 398 -7.26 17.92 -30.96
CA GLY A 398 -6.88 17.38 -32.26
C GLY A 398 -6.80 15.86 -32.30
N PHE A 399 -6.16 15.34 -33.35
CA PHE A 399 -5.92 13.90 -33.55
C PHE A 399 -5.14 13.27 -32.38
N GLU A 400 -4.16 13.98 -31.83
CA GLU A 400 -3.34 13.51 -30.71
C GLU A 400 -4.17 13.29 -29.45
N GLN A 401 -5.03 14.25 -29.08
CA GLN A 401 -5.95 14.10 -27.95
C GLN A 401 -6.92 12.94 -28.20
N PHE A 402 -7.42 12.78 -29.43
CA PHE A 402 -8.28 11.66 -29.80
C PHE A 402 -7.59 10.30 -29.55
N CYS A 403 -6.31 10.16 -29.92
CA CYS A 403 -5.54 8.96 -29.66
C CYS A 403 -5.25 8.71 -28.18
N ILE A 404 -4.90 9.76 -27.42
CA ILE A 404 -4.67 9.67 -25.97
C ILE A 404 -5.96 9.24 -25.25
N ASN A 405 -7.09 9.83 -25.61
CA ASN A 405 -8.39 9.53 -25.02
C ASN A 405 -8.85 8.11 -25.38
N PHE A 406 -8.58 7.64 -26.60
CA PHE A 406 -8.82 6.25 -26.99
C PHE A 406 -8.05 5.25 -26.12
N VAL A 407 -6.76 5.49 -25.84
CA VAL A 407 -5.99 4.59 -24.96
C VAL A 407 -6.52 4.61 -23.53
N ASN A 408 -6.92 5.77 -23.02
CA ASN A 408 -7.59 5.85 -21.71
C ASN A 408 -8.92 5.08 -21.69
N GLU A 409 -9.70 5.15 -22.77
CA GLU A 409 -10.95 4.36 -22.95
C GLU A 409 -10.68 2.85 -22.82
N LYS A 410 -9.60 2.37 -23.47
CA LYS A 410 -9.18 0.97 -23.44
C LYS A 410 -8.75 0.54 -22.05
N LEU A 411 -7.94 1.34 -21.36
CA LEU A 411 -7.49 1.04 -19.99
C LEU A 411 -8.66 1.05 -19.00
N GLN A 412 -9.63 1.94 -19.20
CA GLN A 412 -10.85 1.94 -18.39
C GLN A 412 -11.71 0.70 -18.65
N GLN A 413 -11.80 0.23 -19.90
CA GLN A 413 -12.48 -1.03 -20.21
C GLN A 413 -11.80 -2.23 -19.53
N ILE A 414 -10.45 -2.29 -19.52
CA ILE A 414 -9.72 -3.32 -18.76
C ILE A 414 -10.06 -3.24 -17.28
N PHE A 415 -10.08 -2.03 -16.69
CA PHE A 415 -10.45 -1.86 -15.29
C PHE A 415 -11.85 -2.43 -15.01
N ILE A 416 -12.82 -2.13 -15.87
CA ILE A 416 -14.19 -2.64 -15.75
C ILE A 416 -14.23 -4.17 -15.88
N GLU A 417 -13.50 -4.74 -16.84
CA GLU A 417 -13.47 -6.18 -17.08
C GLU A 417 -12.76 -6.95 -15.95
N LEU A 418 -11.54 -6.56 -15.59
CA LEU A 418 -10.74 -7.25 -14.57
C LEU A 418 -11.23 -7.00 -13.15
N THR A 419 -11.97 -5.91 -12.93
CA THR A 419 -12.49 -5.59 -11.59
C THR A 419 -13.93 -6.07 -11.44
N LEU A 420 -14.85 -5.60 -12.30
CA LEU A 420 -16.28 -5.78 -12.08
C LEU A 420 -16.78 -7.10 -12.67
N LYS A 421 -16.47 -7.36 -13.95
CA LYS A 421 -16.94 -8.57 -14.62
C LYS A 421 -16.34 -9.82 -14.00
N ALA A 422 -15.03 -9.83 -13.73
CA ALA A 422 -14.38 -10.95 -13.03
C ALA A 422 -14.96 -11.20 -11.62
N GLU A 423 -15.36 -10.15 -10.90
CA GLU A 423 -15.98 -10.28 -9.58
C GLU A 423 -17.40 -10.87 -9.66
N GLN A 424 -18.20 -10.43 -10.64
CA GLN A 424 -19.52 -11.01 -10.90
C GLN A 424 -19.43 -12.47 -11.38
N GLU A 425 -18.47 -12.79 -12.25
CA GLU A 425 -18.21 -14.16 -12.70
C GLU A 425 -17.79 -15.06 -11.54
N GLU A 426 -16.97 -14.57 -10.60
CA GLU A 426 -16.62 -15.32 -9.40
C GLU A 426 -17.86 -15.61 -8.54
N TYR A 427 -18.75 -14.64 -8.35
CA TYR A 427 -20.00 -14.86 -7.61
C TYR A 427 -20.88 -15.94 -8.26
N VAL A 428 -20.95 -15.96 -9.60
CA VAL A 428 -21.65 -17.01 -10.35
C VAL A 428 -20.96 -18.37 -10.17
N GLN A 429 -19.63 -18.44 -10.32
CA GLN A 429 -18.85 -19.67 -10.16
C GLN A 429 -18.98 -20.26 -8.74
N GLU A 430 -18.98 -19.39 -7.73
CA GLU A 430 -19.09 -19.75 -6.32
C GLU A 430 -20.54 -19.98 -5.85
N GLY A 431 -21.53 -19.74 -6.71
CA GLY A 431 -22.96 -19.93 -6.39
C GLY A 431 -23.49 -18.98 -5.32
N ILE A 432 -22.91 -17.77 -5.26
CA ILE A 432 -23.30 -16.71 -4.32
C ILE A 432 -24.63 -16.12 -4.76
N LYS A 433 -25.47 -15.73 -3.80
CA LYS A 433 -26.72 -15.00 -4.07
C LYS A 433 -26.34 -13.52 -4.11
N TRP A 434 -26.37 -12.94 -5.29
CA TRP A 434 -25.99 -11.55 -5.52
C TRP A 434 -26.93 -10.93 -6.55
N THR A 435 -27.05 -9.61 -6.51
CA THR A 435 -27.84 -8.85 -7.48
C THR A 435 -26.90 -8.33 -8.56
N PRO A 436 -27.14 -8.64 -9.86
CA PRO A 436 -26.44 -8.03 -10.98
C PRO A 436 -26.36 -6.51 -10.81
N ILE A 437 -25.13 -6.01 -10.69
CA ILE A 437 -24.89 -4.57 -10.64
C ILE A 437 -24.77 -4.13 -12.08
N GLU A 438 -25.72 -3.32 -12.55
CA GLU A 438 -25.60 -2.66 -13.84
C GLU A 438 -24.42 -1.70 -13.80
N TYR A 439 -23.52 -1.84 -14.77
CA TYR A 439 -22.42 -0.93 -14.99
C TYR A 439 -22.35 -0.56 -16.47
N PHE A 440 -21.86 0.63 -16.76
CA PHE A 440 -21.68 1.07 -18.14
C PHE A 440 -20.57 0.25 -18.82
N ASN A 441 -20.89 -0.44 -19.91
CA ASN A 441 -19.91 -1.20 -20.67
C ASN A 441 -19.17 -0.27 -21.66
N ASN A 442 -17.95 0.08 -21.28
CA ASN A 442 -17.11 1.01 -22.03
C ASN A 442 -16.67 0.49 -23.41
N LYS A 443 -16.88 -0.80 -23.67
CA LYS A 443 -16.61 -1.44 -24.95
C LYS A 443 -17.35 -0.78 -26.11
N ILE A 444 -18.53 -0.22 -25.88
CA ILE A 444 -19.33 0.44 -26.93
C ILE A 444 -18.55 1.64 -27.51
N VAL A 445 -17.93 2.45 -26.65
CA VAL A 445 -17.10 3.61 -27.06
C VAL A 445 -15.79 3.16 -27.69
N CYS A 446 -15.17 2.08 -27.16
CA CYS A 446 -13.98 1.49 -27.78
C CYS A 446 -14.28 1.00 -29.21
N ASP A 447 -15.37 0.26 -29.39
CA ASP A 447 -15.78 -0.31 -30.68
C ASP A 447 -16.19 0.81 -31.67
N LEU A 448 -16.84 1.89 -31.20
CA LEU A 448 -17.08 3.10 -32.00
C LEU A 448 -15.79 3.67 -32.63
N ILE A 449 -14.68 3.64 -31.90
CA ILE A 449 -13.40 4.19 -32.35
C ILE A 449 -12.65 3.18 -33.22
N GLU A 450 -12.53 1.94 -32.77
CA GLU A 450 -11.57 0.97 -33.33
C GLU A 450 -12.21 -0.15 -34.17
N SER A 451 -13.52 -0.35 -34.14
CA SER A 451 -14.13 -1.51 -34.81
C SER A 451 -13.83 -1.52 -36.31
N LYS A 452 -13.66 -2.74 -36.85
CA LYS A 452 -13.55 -2.96 -38.29
C LYS A 452 -14.91 -3.17 -38.93
N ASN A 453 -15.81 -3.86 -38.23
CA ASN A 453 -17.15 -4.22 -38.71
C ASN A 453 -18.15 -4.14 -37.54
N PRO A 454 -19.07 -3.17 -37.52
CA PRO A 454 -19.17 -2.00 -38.42
C PRO A 454 -17.91 -1.11 -38.34
N PRO A 455 -17.59 -0.31 -39.37
CA PRO A 455 -16.39 0.51 -39.38
C PRO A 455 -16.46 1.63 -38.34
N GLY A 456 -15.48 1.65 -37.43
CA GLY A 456 -15.29 2.73 -36.46
C GLY A 456 -14.55 3.93 -37.05
N ILE A 457 -14.37 4.98 -36.23
CA ILE A 457 -13.76 6.26 -36.64
C ILE A 457 -12.38 6.07 -37.26
N MET A 458 -11.50 5.24 -36.66
CA MET A 458 -10.15 5.01 -37.19
C MET A 458 -10.18 4.28 -38.55
N SER A 459 -11.12 3.35 -38.75
CA SER A 459 -11.27 2.63 -40.02
C SER A 459 -11.72 3.56 -41.15
N ILE A 460 -12.63 4.49 -40.85
CA ILE A 460 -13.09 5.51 -41.81
C ILE A 460 -11.96 6.49 -42.13
N LEU A 461 -11.21 6.92 -41.11
CA LEU A 461 -10.07 7.80 -41.27
C LEU A 461 -8.99 7.16 -42.16
N ASP A 462 -8.66 5.89 -41.93
CA ASP A 462 -7.70 5.13 -42.74
C ASP A 462 -8.17 4.99 -44.20
N ASP A 463 -9.47 4.76 -44.43
CA ASP A 463 -10.04 4.67 -45.78
C ASP A 463 -9.98 6.01 -46.55
N VAL A 464 -10.28 7.13 -45.88
CA VAL A 464 -10.16 8.47 -46.49
C VAL A 464 -8.69 8.80 -46.76
N CYS A 465 -7.79 8.49 -45.84
CA CYS A 465 -6.35 8.70 -46.01
C CYS A 465 -5.78 7.94 -47.22
N ALA A 466 -6.29 6.73 -47.48
CA ALA A 466 -5.86 5.88 -48.59
C ALA A 466 -6.48 6.26 -49.95
N THR A 467 -7.69 6.84 -49.97
CA THR A 467 -8.40 7.16 -51.22
C THR A 467 -8.09 8.56 -51.75
N MET A 468 -7.80 9.52 -50.87
CA MET A 468 -7.53 10.92 -51.24
C MET A 468 -6.02 11.20 -51.28
N HIS A 469 -5.26 10.44 -52.06
CA HIS A 469 -3.80 10.58 -52.12
C HIS A 469 -3.31 11.89 -52.78
N ALA A 470 -4.12 12.53 -53.63
CA ALA A 470 -3.67 13.62 -54.51
C ALA A 470 -4.07 15.06 -54.07
N VAL A 471 -4.87 15.22 -53.00
CA VAL A 471 -5.47 16.52 -52.62
C VAL A 471 -5.38 16.73 -51.10
N GLY A 472 -5.07 17.97 -50.69
CA GLY A 472 -5.14 18.44 -49.30
C GLY A 472 -6.44 19.19 -48.96
N GLU A 473 -6.99 19.95 -49.90
CA GLU A 473 -8.22 20.73 -49.71
C GLU A 473 -9.49 19.85 -49.77
N GLY A 474 -9.87 19.24 -48.65
CA GLY A 474 -11.18 18.57 -48.50
C GLY A 474 -11.16 17.14 -47.96
N ALA A 475 -9.99 16.58 -47.65
CA ALA A 475 -9.90 15.23 -47.07
C ALA A 475 -10.62 15.16 -45.70
N ASP A 476 -10.40 16.13 -44.82
CA ASP A 476 -11.04 16.18 -43.50
C ASP A 476 -12.56 16.42 -43.61
N GLN A 477 -13.01 17.24 -44.57
CA GLN A 477 -14.44 17.43 -44.84
C GLN A 477 -15.10 16.14 -45.34
N THR A 478 -14.40 15.39 -46.20
CA THR A 478 -14.85 14.08 -46.68
C THR A 478 -14.92 13.06 -45.54
N MET A 479 -13.94 13.08 -44.63
CA MET A 479 -13.94 12.26 -43.42
C MET A 479 -15.15 12.60 -42.54
N LEU A 480 -15.42 13.88 -42.27
CA LEU A 480 -16.62 14.30 -41.54
C LEU A 480 -17.92 13.87 -42.22
N GLN A 481 -18.00 13.97 -43.55
CA GLN A 481 -19.17 13.53 -44.31
C GLN A 481 -19.37 12.01 -44.20
N LYS A 482 -18.31 11.20 -44.31
CA LYS A 482 -18.40 9.74 -44.11
C LYS A 482 -18.80 9.38 -42.69
N LEU A 483 -18.24 10.06 -41.67
CA LEU A 483 -18.65 9.88 -40.28
C LEU A 483 -20.12 10.20 -40.05
N ARG A 484 -20.63 11.28 -40.66
CA ARG A 484 -22.06 11.64 -40.62
C ARG A 484 -22.97 10.56 -41.20
N VAL A 485 -22.57 9.96 -42.31
CA VAL A 485 -23.38 8.93 -42.99
C VAL A 485 -23.33 7.60 -42.24
N GLN A 486 -22.16 7.21 -41.71
CA GLN A 486 -21.93 5.86 -41.20
C GLN A 486 -22.12 5.72 -39.68
N ILE A 487 -21.92 6.80 -38.90
CA ILE A 487 -21.80 6.73 -37.44
C ILE A 487 -22.80 7.66 -36.70
N ASN A 488 -23.42 8.64 -37.37
CA ASN A 488 -24.21 9.68 -36.70
C ASN A 488 -25.48 9.22 -35.97
N THR A 489 -25.88 7.96 -36.13
CA THR A 489 -26.98 7.34 -35.36
C THR A 489 -26.51 6.75 -34.03
N HIS A 490 -25.21 6.70 -33.77
CA HIS A 490 -24.62 6.12 -32.56
C HIS A 490 -24.78 7.08 -31.36
N GLU A 491 -25.30 6.59 -30.22
CA GLU A 491 -25.60 7.40 -29.03
C GLU A 491 -24.40 8.18 -28.48
N HIS A 492 -23.19 7.62 -28.61
CA HIS A 492 -21.95 8.22 -28.13
C HIS A 492 -21.24 9.13 -29.16
N PHE A 493 -21.88 9.43 -30.29
CA PHE A 493 -21.27 10.24 -31.35
C PHE A 493 -22.21 11.35 -31.81
N ASN A 494 -21.68 12.56 -31.91
CA ASN A 494 -22.35 13.69 -32.55
C ASN A 494 -21.39 14.37 -33.53
N SER A 495 -21.90 14.91 -34.63
CA SER A 495 -21.08 15.64 -35.61
C SER A 495 -21.56 17.08 -35.77
N TRP A 496 -20.64 17.97 -36.16
CA TRP A 496 -20.91 19.39 -36.47
C TRP A 496 -19.98 19.83 -37.61
N ASN A 497 -20.04 21.09 -38.04
CA ASN A 497 -19.41 21.52 -39.31
C ASN A 497 -17.88 21.48 -39.31
N GLN A 498 -17.24 21.71 -38.17
CA GLN A 498 -15.78 21.77 -38.06
C GLN A 498 -15.18 20.51 -37.39
N GLY A 499 -16.00 19.52 -37.01
CA GLY A 499 -15.47 18.39 -36.24
C GLY A 499 -16.51 17.36 -35.82
N PHE A 500 -16.25 16.68 -34.70
CA PHE A 500 -17.15 15.72 -34.08
C PHE A 500 -16.99 15.68 -32.56
N ILE A 501 -17.97 15.12 -31.87
CA ILE A 501 -18.04 14.98 -30.41
C ILE A 501 -18.19 13.49 -30.09
N ILE A 502 -17.39 13.01 -29.14
CA ILE A 502 -17.52 11.66 -28.58
C ILE A 502 -17.93 11.79 -27.12
N HIS A 503 -18.91 10.97 -26.71
CA HIS A 503 -19.29 10.80 -25.32
C HIS A 503 -18.43 9.69 -24.68
N HIS A 504 -17.29 10.08 -24.13
CA HIS A 504 -16.36 9.18 -23.43
C HIS A 504 -16.84 8.89 -22.00
N TYR A 505 -16.24 7.89 -21.34
CA TYR A 505 -16.49 7.64 -19.91
C TYR A 505 -16.22 8.85 -19.01
N ALA A 506 -15.28 9.71 -19.43
CA ALA A 506 -14.84 10.91 -18.74
C ALA A 506 -15.72 12.14 -19.01
N GLY A 507 -16.65 12.07 -19.97
CA GLY A 507 -17.48 13.20 -20.41
C GLY A 507 -17.45 13.42 -21.92
N LYS A 508 -18.10 14.51 -22.36
CA LYS A 508 -18.19 14.86 -23.79
C LYS A 508 -16.95 15.62 -24.23
N VAL A 509 -16.30 15.16 -25.30
CA VAL A 509 -15.12 15.82 -25.88
C VAL A 509 -15.38 16.20 -27.32
N SER A 510 -15.18 17.47 -27.64
CA SER A 510 -15.24 18.01 -29.01
C SER A 510 -13.86 17.98 -29.67
N TYR A 511 -13.75 17.26 -30.79
CA TYR A 511 -12.56 17.16 -31.63
C TYR A 511 -12.72 18.02 -32.88
N ASP A 512 -11.70 18.80 -33.19
CA ASP A 512 -11.58 19.56 -34.44
C ASP A 512 -10.99 18.66 -35.52
N ALA A 513 -11.69 18.50 -36.65
CA ALA A 513 -11.23 17.63 -37.72
C ALA A 513 -10.08 18.20 -38.56
N GLU A 514 -9.74 19.47 -38.40
CA GLU A 514 -8.65 20.12 -39.13
C GLU A 514 -7.32 19.38 -38.95
N GLY A 515 -6.78 18.85 -40.05
CA GLY A 515 -5.51 18.13 -40.09
C GLY A 515 -5.60 16.68 -39.58
N PHE A 516 -6.79 16.11 -39.34
CA PHE A 516 -6.93 14.72 -38.87
C PHE A 516 -6.37 13.72 -39.88
N CYS A 517 -6.73 13.85 -41.17
CA CYS A 517 -6.26 12.94 -42.21
C CYS A 517 -4.76 13.06 -42.43
N GLU A 518 -4.23 14.27 -42.38
CA GLU A 518 -2.80 14.52 -42.53
C GLU A 518 -2.01 13.89 -41.38
N ARG A 519 -2.39 14.14 -40.13
CA ARG A 519 -1.73 13.58 -38.94
C ARG A 519 -1.85 12.07 -38.87
N ASN A 520 -2.96 11.50 -39.35
CA ASN A 520 -3.13 10.06 -39.38
C ASN A 520 -2.25 9.36 -40.42
N ARG A 521 -1.93 10.03 -41.54
CA ARG A 521 -1.01 9.45 -42.53
C ARG A 521 0.34 9.15 -41.88
N ASP A 522 0.93 10.11 -41.15
CA ASP A 522 2.26 9.99 -40.48
C ASP A 522 3.28 9.21 -41.34
N VAL A 523 3.22 9.40 -42.67
CA VAL A 523 4.02 8.63 -43.63
C VAL A 523 5.36 9.34 -43.80
N LEU A 524 6.42 8.69 -43.33
CA LEU A 524 7.77 8.99 -43.80
C LEU A 524 7.92 8.35 -45.18
N PHE A 525 8.16 9.17 -46.21
CA PHE A 525 8.35 8.66 -47.57
C PHE A 525 9.64 7.85 -47.66
N ASN A 526 9.62 6.78 -48.47
CA ASN A 526 10.78 5.92 -48.70
C ASN A 526 12.00 6.72 -49.18
N ASP A 527 11.78 7.79 -49.95
CA ASP A 527 12.81 8.73 -50.38
C ASP A 527 13.62 9.34 -49.23
N LEU A 528 12.96 9.65 -48.11
CA LEU A 528 13.60 10.20 -46.92
C LEU A 528 14.35 9.13 -46.13
N ILE A 529 13.85 7.89 -46.16
CA ILE A 529 14.55 6.73 -45.60
C ILE A 529 15.85 6.48 -46.38
N GLU A 530 15.77 6.43 -47.73
CA GLU A 530 16.94 6.30 -48.61
C GLU A 530 17.96 7.42 -48.38
N LEU A 531 17.48 8.66 -48.21
CA LEU A 531 18.34 9.81 -47.91
C LEU A 531 19.13 9.59 -46.62
N MET A 532 18.47 9.17 -45.53
CA MET A 532 19.15 8.91 -44.25
C MET A 532 20.06 7.68 -44.31
N GLN A 533 19.68 6.65 -45.07
CA GLN A 533 20.53 5.48 -45.33
C GLN A 533 21.79 5.82 -46.14
N SER A 534 21.77 6.93 -46.90
CA SER A 534 22.94 7.45 -47.60
C SER A 534 23.90 8.29 -46.75
N SER A 535 23.57 8.52 -45.47
CA SER A 535 24.44 9.25 -44.55
C SER A 535 25.81 8.60 -44.41
N GLU A 536 26.86 9.41 -44.33
CA GLU A 536 28.22 8.98 -43.97
C GLU A 536 28.31 8.52 -42.51
N THR A 537 27.39 8.99 -41.67
CA THR A 537 27.34 8.68 -40.24
C THR A 537 26.67 7.31 -40.04
N ALA A 538 27.46 6.32 -39.60
CA ALA A 538 26.96 4.96 -39.36
C ALA A 538 25.82 4.91 -38.33
N PHE A 539 25.85 5.77 -37.31
CA PHE A 539 24.79 5.87 -36.30
C PHE A 539 23.45 6.28 -36.92
N ILE A 540 23.43 7.29 -37.81
CA ILE A 540 22.21 7.70 -38.52
C ILE A 540 21.70 6.56 -39.38
N ARG A 541 22.57 5.87 -40.15
CA ARG A 541 22.14 4.71 -40.94
C ARG A 541 21.50 3.60 -40.07
N ALA A 542 22.04 3.35 -38.88
CA ALA A 542 21.50 2.36 -37.95
C ALA A 542 20.10 2.71 -37.42
N LEU A 543 19.75 4.00 -37.33
CA LEU A 543 18.41 4.45 -36.96
C LEU A 543 17.35 4.19 -38.05
N PHE A 544 17.77 3.90 -39.29
CA PHE A 544 16.91 3.62 -40.45
C PHE A 544 17.20 2.23 -41.05
N PRO A 545 16.93 1.12 -40.34
CA PRO A 545 17.23 -0.24 -40.79
C PRO A 545 16.24 -0.79 -41.84
N ASP A 546 15.26 0.01 -42.26
CA ASP A 546 14.12 -0.39 -43.08
C ASP A 546 14.57 -0.98 -44.45
N ASN A 547 14.06 -2.18 -44.80
CA ASN A 547 14.36 -2.84 -46.08
C ASN A 547 13.30 -2.51 -47.14
N LEU A 548 13.59 -1.49 -47.93
CA LEU A 548 12.67 -0.91 -48.92
C LEU A 548 12.25 -1.89 -50.03
N ASN A 549 13.00 -2.99 -50.25
CA ASN A 549 12.68 -4.00 -51.25
C ASN A 549 11.64 -5.03 -50.78
N ALA A 550 11.55 -5.29 -49.47
CA ALA A 550 10.63 -6.26 -48.89
C ALA A 550 9.23 -5.67 -48.63
N GLU A 551 9.14 -4.35 -48.41
CA GLU A 551 7.91 -3.67 -47.96
C GLU A 551 7.03 -3.07 -49.07
N LYS A 552 7.46 -3.06 -50.36
CA LYS A 552 6.65 -2.60 -51.52
C LYS A 552 5.47 -3.54 -51.89
N LYS A 553 4.73 -4.07 -50.89
CA LYS A 553 3.59 -5.01 -51.07
C LYS A 553 2.36 -4.75 -50.20
N GLY A 554 2.35 -3.76 -49.31
CA GLY A 554 1.22 -3.45 -48.42
C GLY A 554 0.82 -1.97 -48.44
N ARG A 555 -0.37 -1.64 -47.92
CA ARG A 555 -0.76 -0.24 -47.64
C ARG A 555 0.17 0.31 -46.54
N PRO A 556 0.64 1.58 -46.63
CA PRO A 556 1.41 2.20 -45.56
C PRO A 556 0.65 2.15 -44.23
N THR A 557 1.32 1.84 -43.14
CA THR A 557 0.70 1.82 -41.81
C THR A 557 0.46 3.24 -41.32
N THR A 558 -0.81 3.59 -41.07
CA THR A 558 -1.22 4.89 -40.51
C THR A 558 -0.87 5.00 -39.02
N ALA A 559 -0.81 6.23 -38.51
CA ALA A 559 -0.66 6.49 -37.08
C ALA A 559 -1.77 5.80 -36.29
N GLY A 560 -3.04 5.94 -36.69
CA GLY A 560 -4.19 5.30 -36.05
C GLY A 560 -4.04 3.78 -35.96
N SER A 561 -3.59 3.13 -37.04
CA SER A 561 -3.31 1.69 -37.06
C SER A 561 -2.18 1.29 -36.10
N LYS A 562 -1.08 2.06 -36.04
CA LYS A 562 0.03 1.81 -35.10
C LYS A 562 -0.41 1.97 -33.64
N ILE A 563 -1.17 3.02 -33.34
CA ILE A 563 -1.70 3.34 -32.02
C ILE A 563 -2.66 2.25 -31.55
N LYS A 564 -3.56 1.81 -32.43
CA LYS A 564 -4.47 0.70 -32.15
C LYS A 564 -3.71 -0.59 -31.86
N LYS A 565 -2.67 -0.91 -32.64
CA LYS A 565 -1.84 -2.09 -32.39
C LYS A 565 -1.14 -2.00 -31.02
N GLN A 566 -0.45 -0.89 -30.76
CA GLN A 566 0.26 -0.64 -29.50
C GLN A 566 -0.67 -0.71 -28.28
N ALA A 567 -1.87 -0.11 -28.36
CA ALA A 567 -2.85 -0.16 -27.28
C ALA A 567 -3.32 -1.59 -27.01
N ASN A 568 -3.57 -2.39 -28.05
CA ASN A 568 -3.99 -3.79 -27.90
C ASN A 568 -2.85 -4.69 -27.37
N ASP A 569 -1.60 -4.45 -27.79
CA ASP A 569 -0.43 -5.16 -27.27
C ASP A 569 -0.20 -4.85 -25.77
N LEU A 570 -0.39 -3.58 -25.37
CA LEU A 570 -0.38 -3.16 -23.97
C LEU A 570 -1.49 -3.85 -23.17
N VAL A 571 -2.73 -3.83 -23.67
CA VAL A 571 -3.87 -4.51 -23.04
C VAL A 571 -3.55 -5.99 -22.83
N SER A 572 -3.06 -6.69 -23.87
CA SER A 572 -2.70 -8.11 -23.78
C SER A 572 -1.63 -8.38 -22.72
N THR A 573 -0.68 -7.47 -22.55
CA THR A 573 0.38 -7.59 -21.53
C THR A 573 -0.18 -7.39 -20.12
N LEU A 574 -1.03 -6.37 -19.91
CA LEU A 574 -1.66 -6.11 -18.61
C LEU A 574 -2.60 -7.24 -18.18
N MET A 575 -3.32 -7.86 -19.12
CA MET A 575 -4.22 -8.99 -18.84
C MET A 575 -3.50 -10.26 -18.37
N LYS A 576 -2.17 -10.36 -18.53
CA LYS A 576 -1.35 -11.47 -18.01
C LYS A 576 -0.91 -11.25 -16.56
N CYS A 577 -1.22 -10.10 -15.97
CA CYS A 577 -0.79 -9.71 -14.64
C CYS A 577 -2.00 -9.46 -13.74
N THR A 578 -1.83 -9.59 -12.43
CA THR A 578 -2.82 -9.12 -11.45
C THR A 578 -2.74 -7.59 -11.35
N PRO A 579 -3.82 -6.84 -11.65
CA PRO A 579 -3.77 -5.39 -11.69
C PRO A 579 -4.04 -4.75 -10.31
N HIS A 580 -3.29 -3.70 -10.02
CA HIS A 580 -3.48 -2.77 -8.90
C HIS A 580 -3.67 -1.35 -9.47
N TYR A 581 -4.40 -0.49 -8.77
CA TYR A 581 -4.76 0.82 -9.32
C TYR A 581 -4.44 1.97 -8.37
N ILE A 582 -3.82 3.01 -8.90
CA ILE A 582 -3.61 4.30 -8.21
C ILE A 582 -4.26 5.41 -9.03
N ARG A 583 -5.17 6.15 -8.40
CA ARG A 583 -5.80 7.34 -9.00
C ARG A 583 -5.25 8.59 -8.31
N CYS A 584 -4.47 9.36 -9.06
CA CYS A 584 -3.83 10.58 -8.59
C CYS A 584 -4.74 11.79 -8.87
N ILE A 585 -4.87 12.68 -7.88
CA ILE A 585 -5.69 13.89 -7.94
C ILE A 585 -4.80 15.12 -7.69
N LYS A 586 -4.94 16.14 -8.53
CA LYS A 586 -4.32 17.45 -8.33
C LYS A 586 -5.32 18.37 -7.61
N PRO A 587 -5.00 18.90 -6.41
CA PRO A 587 -5.99 19.65 -5.62
C PRO A 587 -6.23 21.09 -6.10
N ASN A 588 -5.28 21.71 -6.80
CA ASN A 588 -5.36 23.10 -7.28
C ASN A 588 -4.40 23.35 -8.46
N GLU A 589 -4.62 24.42 -9.22
CA GLU A 589 -3.72 24.89 -10.29
C GLU A 589 -2.64 25.85 -9.78
N THR A 590 -2.83 26.45 -8.60
CA THR A 590 -1.88 27.39 -7.99
C THR A 590 -0.56 26.71 -7.57
N LYS A 591 -0.52 25.37 -7.57
CA LYS A 591 0.58 24.52 -7.10
C LYS A 591 0.96 24.80 -5.64
N LYS A 592 0.00 25.24 -4.82
CA LYS A 592 0.23 25.55 -3.41
C LYS A 592 -0.24 24.40 -2.52
N SER A 593 0.51 24.16 -1.45
CA SER A 593 0.11 23.22 -0.41
C SER A 593 -1.07 23.78 0.40
N LYS A 594 -1.99 22.90 0.83
CA LYS A 594 -3.22 23.24 1.56
C LYS A 594 -4.17 24.18 0.82
N ASP A 595 -4.08 24.21 -0.51
CA ASP A 595 -5.03 24.91 -1.38
C ASP A 595 -5.93 23.88 -2.09
N TRP A 596 -7.19 24.23 -2.34
CA TRP A 596 -8.22 23.29 -2.80
C TRP A 596 -9.26 23.94 -3.72
N GLU A 597 -9.29 23.51 -4.97
CA GLU A 597 -10.27 23.93 -5.97
C GLU A 597 -11.38 22.88 -6.11
N GLU A 598 -12.52 23.15 -5.48
CA GLU A 598 -13.59 22.16 -5.33
C GLU A 598 -14.20 21.70 -6.66
N SER A 599 -14.49 22.62 -7.56
CA SER A 599 -15.02 22.31 -8.90
C SER A 599 -14.08 21.41 -9.70
N ARG A 600 -12.76 21.63 -9.56
CA ARG A 600 -11.74 20.86 -10.25
C ARG A 600 -11.61 19.45 -9.70
N VAL A 601 -11.55 19.32 -8.37
CA VAL A 601 -11.47 17.99 -7.75
C VAL A 601 -12.76 17.22 -8.03
N LYS A 602 -13.92 17.87 -8.04
CA LYS A 602 -15.20 17.26 -8.43
C LYS A 602 -15.15 16.70 -9.85
N HIS A 603 -14.69 17.50 -10.82
CA HIS A 603 -14.50 17.04 -12.19
C HIS A 603 -13.53 15.84 -12.27
N GLN A 604 -12.45 15.83 -11.47
CA GLN A 604 -11.54 14.67 -11.36
C GLN A 604 -12.21 13.43 -10.77
N VAL A 605 -13.01 13.59 -9.72
CA VAL A 605 -13.79 12.50 -9.10
C VAL A 605 -14.76 11.86 -10.11
N GLU A 606 -15.39 12.68 -10.95
CA GLU A 606 -16.28 12.25 -12.02
C GLU A 606 -15.52 11.48 -13.10
N TYR A 607 -14.51 12.08 -13.75
CA TYR A 607 -13.85 11.41 -14.87
C TYR A 607 -12.99 10.22 -14.44
N LEU A 608 -12.45 10.19 -13.22
CA LEU A 608 -11.75 9.01 -12.70
C LEU A 608 -12.72 7.87 -12.31
N GLY A 609 -14.03 8.12 -12.36
CA GLY A 609 -15.08 7.14 -12.06
C GLY A 609 -15.07 6.68 -10.61
N LEU A 610 -14.68 7.54 -9.66
CA LEU A 610 -14.49 7.12 -8.25
C LEU A 610 -15.82 6.75 -7.59
N LYS A 611 -16.89 7.46 -7.93
CA LYS A 611 -18.25 7.19 -7.44
C LYS A 611 -18.74 5.81 -7.88
N GLU A 612 -18.63 5.50 -9.17
CA GLU A 612 -18.98 4.19 -9.73
C GLU A 612 -18.11 3.08 -9.12
N ASN A 613 -16.82 3.33 -8.88
CA ASN A 613 -15.94 2.40 -8.17
C ASN A 613 -16.47 2.05 -6.77
N ILE A 614 -16.86 3.06 -5.98
CA ILE A 614 -17.46 2.86 -4.65
C ILE A 614 -18.80 2.13 -4.74
N ARG A 615 -19.67 2.51 -5.70
CA ARG A 615 -20.98 1.87 -5.89
C ARG A 615 -20.86 0.37 -6.13
N VAL A 616 -19.96 -0.02 -7.04
CA VAL A 616 -19.80 -1.44 -7.36
C VAL A 616 -19.20 -2.20 -6.19
N ARG A 617 -18.21 -1.63 -5.49
CA ARG A 617 -17.60 -2.25 -4.32
C ARG A 617 -18.57 -2.45 -3.15
N ARG A 618 -19.48 -1.52 -2.91
CA ARG A 618 -20.48 -1.64 -1.85
C ARG A 618 -21.60 -2.63 -2.16
N ALA A 619 -21.92 -2.83 -3.43
CA ALA A 619 -22.93 -3.80 -3.84
C ALA A 619 -22.39 -5.25 -3.89
N GLY A 620 -21.06 -5.41 -3.89
CA GLY A 620 -20.38 -6.71 -3.76
C GLY A 620 -20.13 -7.13 -2.30
N TYR A 621 -19.10 -7.95 -2.10
CA TYR A 621 -18.64 -8.40 -0.78
C TYR A 621 -17.29 -7.77 -0.42
N ALA A 622 -17.20 -7.14 0.75
CA ALA A 622 -15.99 -6.47 1.22
C ALA A 622 -14.78 -7.39 1.40
N TYR A 623 -14.99 -8.68 1.68
CA TYR A 623 -13.89 -9.62 1.89
C TYR A 623 -14.21 -11.01 1.36
N ARG A 624 -13.23 -11.65 0.72
CA ARG A 624 -13.32 -13.01 0.19
C ARG A 624 -12.07 -13.81 0.46
N ARG A 625 -12.21 -15.09 0.86
CA ARG A 625 -11.06 -15.96 1.15
C ARG A 625 -11.43 -17.43 0.96
N ILE A 626 -10.50 -18.22 0.42
CA ILE A 626 -10.60 -19.69 0.41
C ILE A 626 -10.76 -20.21 1.84
N PHE A 627 -11.66 -21.16 2.05
CA PHE A 627 -12.00 -21.66 3.40
C PHE A 627 -10.76 -22.12 4.17
N ARG A 628 -9.88 -22.93 3.58
CA ARG A 628 -8.61 -23.33 4.19
C ARG A 628 -7.74 -22.16 4.64
N LYS A 629 -7.54 -21.15 3.78
CA LYS A 629 -6.75 -19.94 4.11
C LYS A 629 -7.42 -19.16 5.26
N PHE A 630 -8.75 -19.10 5.29
CA PHE A 630 -9.51 -18.47 6.37
C PHE A 630 -9.35 -19.22 7.70
N LEU A 631 -9.54 -20.55 7.68
CA LEU A 631 -9.41 -21.41 8.85
C LEU A 631 -8.02 -21.28 9.48
N ASN A 632 -6.96 -21.34 8.68
CA ASN A 632 -5.59 -21.21 9.19
C ASN A 632 -5.35 -19.85 9.85
N ARG A 633 -5.90 -18.76 9.30
CA ARG A 633 -5.72 -17.41 9.86
C ARG A 633 -6.42 -17.25 11.22
N TYR A 634 -7.65 -17.78 11.33
CA TYR A 634 -8.53 -17.57 12.47
C TYR A 634 -8.62 -18.79 13.42
N ALA A 635 -7.80 -19.83 13.20
CA ALA A 635 -7.72 -21.03 14.03
C ALA A 635 -7.46 -20.74 15.52
N ILE A 636 -6.89 -19.59 15.85
CA ILE A 636 -6.61 -19.19 17.24
C ILE A 636 -7.86 -18.78 18.03
N LEU A 637 -8.99 -18.51 17.35
CA LEU A 637 -10.20 -18.01 17.99
C LEU A 637 -10.83 -19.05 18.94
N THR A 638 -10.82 -20.33 18.54
CA THR A 638 -11.42 -21.43 19.30
C THR A 638 -10.42 -22.57 19.54
N LYS A 639 -10.67 -23.42 20.54
CA LYS A 639 -9.77 -24.55 20.84
C LYS A 639 -9.89 -25.65 19.80
N GLU A 640 -11.07 -25.78 19.22
CA GLU A 640 -11.47 -26.80 18.25
C GLU A 640 -10.87 -26.54 16.87
N SER A 641 -10.64 -25.27 16.52
CA SER A 641 -9.98 -24.88 15.27
C SER A 641 -8.45 -24.83 15.38
N TRP A 642 -7.90 -24.79 16.60
CA TRP A 642 -6.47 -24.73 16.85
C TRP A 642 -5.80 -26.13 16.89
N PRO A 643 -4.58 -26.30 16.36
CA PRO A 643 -3.83 -25.40 15.47
C PRO A 643 -4.27 -25.50 14.01
N THR A 644 -5.06 -26.52 13.67
CA THR A 644 -5.57 -26.75 12.33
C THR A 644 -6.91 -27.50 12.43
N TRP A 645 -7.91 -27.02 11.70
CA TRP A 645 -9.21 -27.68 11.58
C TRP A 645 -9.08 -29.00 10.83
N ARG A 646 -9.72 -30.07 11.35
CA ARG A 646 -9.62 -31.43 10.79
C ARG A 646 -10.87 -31.93 10.08
N GLY A 647 -11.98 -31.18 10.14
CA GLY A 647 -13.24 -31.54 9.50
C GLY A 647 -13.42 -30.88 8.14
N ASP A 648 -14.66 -30.92 7.63
CA ASP A 648 -15.05 -30.17 6.42
C ASP A 648 -14.80 -28.67 6.59
N GLU A 649 -14.24 -28.05 5.55
CA GLU A 649 -13.77 -26.65 5.64
C GLU A 649 -14.94 -25.67 5.82
N LYS A 650 -16.10 -25.91 5.19
CA LYS A 650 -17.28 -25.04 5.37
C LYS A 650 -17.79 -25.08 6.79
N GLN A 651 -17.84 -26.26 7.40
CA GLN A 651 -18.25 -26.40 8.80
C GLN A 651 -17.27 -25.72 9.75
N GLY A 652 -15.96 -25.79 9.48
CA GLY A 652 -14.96 -25.08 10.27
C GLY A 652 -15.13 -23.57 10.21
N VAL A 653 -15.40 -23.03 9.01
CA VAL A 653 -15.67 -21.60 8.83
C VAL A 653 -16.93 -21.18 9.57
N LEU A 654 -18.03 -21.94 9.46
CA LEU A 654 -19.26 -21.69 10.21
C LEU A 654 -19.03 -21.71 11.73
N HIS A 655 -18.23 -22.65 12.22
CA HIS A 655 -17.88 -22.72 13.63
C HIS A 655 -17.16 -21.44 14.11
N LEU A 656 -16.19 -20.95 13.34
CA LEU A 656 -15.48 -19.71 13.65
C LEU A 656 -16.40 -18.48 13.63
N LEU A 657 -17.26 -18.35 12.61
CA LEU A 657 -18.19 -17.22 12.50
C LEU A 657 -19.21 -17.20 13.63
N ARG A 658 -19.71 -18.38 14.04
CA ARG A 658 -20.59 -18.50 15.22
C ARG A 658 -19.86 -18.12 16.51
N SER A 659 -18.58 -18.45 16.64
CA SER A 659 -17.80 -18.12 17.84
C SER A 659 -17.62 -16.62 18.07
N VAL A 660 -17.71 -15.81 17.01
CA VAL A 660 -17.65 -14.35 17.07
C VAL A 660 -19.03 -13.69 17.01
N ASN A 661 -20.12 -14.48 17.05
CA ASN A 661 -21.51 -14.00 16.89
C ASN A 661 -21.72 -13.18 15.61
N MET A 662 -21.17 -13.63 14.48
CA MET A 662 -21.44 -12.98 13.19
C MET A 662 -22.82 -13.36 12.66
N ASP A 663 -23.63 -12.37 12.33
CA ASP A 663 -24.97 -12.58 11.81
C ASP A 663 -24.95 -13.20 10.40
N GLN A 664 -25.96 -14.01 10.09
CA GLN A 664 -26.03 -14.80 8.85
C GLN A 664 -26.19 -13.94 7.59
N ASP A 665 -26.68 -12.71 7.73
CA ASP A 665 -26.82 -11.74 6.65
C ASP A 665 -25.50 -11.02 6.33
N GLN A 666 -24.52 -11.04 7.24
CA GLN A 666 -23.21 -10.40 7.08
C GLN A 666 -22.21 -11.21 6.26
N PHE A 667 -22.48 -12.50 6.01
CA PHE A 667 -21.61 -13.35 5.20
C PHE A 667 -22.39 -14.32 4.31
N GLN A 668 -21.74 -14.82 3.27
CA GLN A 668 -22.21 -15.92 2.46
C GLN A 668 -21.07 -16.92 2.20
N LEU A 669 -21.42 -18.21 2.18
CA LEU A 669 -20.47 -19.28 1.85
C LEU A 669 -20.69 -19.68 0.39
N GLY A 670 -19.63 -19.61 -0.40
CA GLY A 670 -19.60 -20.11 -1.76
C GLY A 670 -19.34 -21.61 -1.83
N ARG A 671 -18.84 -22.07 -2.97
CA ARG A 671 -18.39 -23.45 -3.17
C ARG A 671 -17.06 -23.70 -2.48
N THR A 672 -16.11 -22.77 -2.59
CA THR A 672 -14.73 -22.89 -2.07
C THR A 672 -14.29 -21.72 -1.19
N LYS A 673 -15.03 -20.60 -1.20
CA LYS A 673 -14.67 -19.35 -0.50
C LYS A 673 -15.76 -18.84 0.43
N ILE A 674 -15.35 -18.13 1.49
CA ILE A 674 -16.23 -17.29 2.31
C ILE A 674 -16.24 -15.88 1.73
N PHE A 675 -17.41 -15.25 1.74
CA PHE A 675 -17.64 -13.87 1.35
C PHE A 675 -18.27 -13.11 2.53
N ILE A 676 -17.68 -12.00 2.96
CA ILE A 676 -18.17 -11.14 4.05
C ILE A 676 -18.63 -9.83 3.42
N LYS A 677 -19.86 -9.42 3.69
CA LYS A 677 -20.50 -8.25 3.06
C LYS A 677 -19.92 -6.94 3.58
N ALA A 678 -19.84 -6.80 4.89
CA ALA A 678 -19.51 -5.55 5.55
C ALA A 678 -18.07 -5.59 6.12
N PRO A 679 -17.25 -4.54 5.92
CA PRO A 679 -15.92 -4.44 6.53
C PRO A 679 -15.96 -4.55 8.06
N GLU A 680 -17.03 -4.05 8.70
CA GLU A 680 -17.23 -4.10 10.15
C GLU A 680 -17.23 -5.53 10.68
N SER A 681 -17.83 -6.45 9.94
CA SER A 681 -17.86 -7.88 10.27
C SER A 681 -16.47 -8.51 10.19
N LEU A 682 -15.63 -8.07 9.24
CA LEU A 682 -14.24 -8.50 9.17
C LEU A 682 -13.43 -7.94 10.36
N PHE A 683 -13.64 -6.67 10.73
CA PHE A 683 -12.96 -6.06 11.87
C PHE A 683 -13.27 -6.79 13.18
N LEU A 684 -14.51 -7.23 13.38
CA LEU A 684 -14.89 -8.04 14.54
C LEU A 684 -14.06 -9.35 14.65
N LEU A 685 -13.81 -10.02 13.53
CA LEU A 685 -12.99 -11.23 13.47
C LEU A 685 -11.53 -10.94 13.86
N GLU A 686 -10.96 -9.86 13.32
CA GLU A 686 -9.57 -9.46 13.60
C GLU A 686 -9.39 -8.99 15.04
N GLU A 687 -10.30 -8.19 15.57
CA GLU A 687 -10.24 -7.72 16.95
C GLU A 687 -10.33 -8.89 17.93
N THR A 688 -11.22 -9.85 17.67
CA THR A 688 -11.33 -11.05 18.52
C THR A 688 -10.05 -11.89 18.46
N ARG A 689 -9.40 -11.97 17.28
CA ARG A 689 -8.12 -12.65 17.09
C ARG A 689 -6.99 -11.94 17.86
N GLU A 690 -6.92 -10.62 17.80
CA GLU A 690 -5.93 -9.82 18.52
C GLU A 690 -6.08 -9.95 20.04
N ARG A 691 -7.32 -9.89 20.56
CA ARG A 691 -7.60 -10.12 21.98
C ARG A 691 -7.10 -11.49 22.47
N LYS A 692 -7.15 -12.53 21.62
CA LYS A 692 -6.58 -13.85 21.93
C LYS A 692 -5.05 -13.78 22.03
N PHE A 693 -4.39 -13.12 21.07
CA PHE A 693 -2.94 -12.89 21.14
C PHE A 693 -2.53 -12.14 22.40
N ASP A 694 -3.23 -11.06 22.74
CA ASP A 694 -2.99 -10.31 23.99
C ASP A 694 -3.13 -11.19 25.24
N GLY A 695 -4.10 -12.12 25.22
CA GLY A 695 -4.27 -13.10 26.28
C GLY A 695 -3.03 -14.01 26.43
N TYR A 696 -2.56 -14.57 25.32
CA TYR A 696 -1.37 -15.43 25.32
C TYR A 696 -0.09 -14.66 25.63
N ALA A 697 0.08 -13.46 25.08
CA ALA A 697 1.21 -12.57 25.38
C ALA A 697 1.24 -12.24 26.88
N ARG A 698 0.10 -11.91 27.50
CA ARG A 698 0.01 -11.71 28.96
C ARG A 698 0.37 -12.96 29.75
N ALA A 699 -0.03 -14.14 29.31
CA ALA A 699 0.33 -15.40 29.97
C ALA A 699 1.86 -15.63 29.93
N ILE A 700 2.49 -15.44 28.76
CA ILE A 700 3.93 -15.55 28.57
C ILE A 700 4.66 -14.49 29.42
N GLN A 701 4.24 -13.23 29.36
CA GLN A 701 4.80 -12.14 30.16
C GLN A 701 4.67 -12.41 31.65
N LYS A 702 3.53 -12.94 32.13
CA LYS A 702 3.32 -13.29 33.54
C LYS A 702 4.26 -14.41 33.97
N ALA A 703 4.42 -15.46 33.15
CA ALA A 703 5.36 -16.55 33.42
C ALA A 703 6.81 -16.03 33.47
N TRP A 704 7.20 -15.20 32.51
CA TRP A 704 8.52 -14.56 32.47
C TRP A 704 8.77 -13.67 33.68
N ARG A 705 7.85 -12.73 34.00
CA ARG A 705 7.96 -11.85 35.17
C ARG A 705 8.06 -12.66 36.47
N LYS A 706 7.28 -13.73 36.61
CA LYS A 706 7.36 -14.65 37.75
C LYS A 706 8.73 -15.32 37.84
N TYR A 707 9.26 -15.83 36.72
CA TYR A 707 10.58 -16.43 36.65
C TYR A 707 11.68 -15.44 37.05
N VAL A 708 11.67 -14.23 36.46
CA VAL A 708 12.64 -13.17 36.78
C VAL A 708 12.55 -12.74 38.25
N ALA A 709 11.34 -12.56 38.77
CA ALA A 709 11.13 -12.21 40.17
C ALA A 709 11.64 -13.30 41.12
N ARG A 710 11.35 -14.58 40.82
CA ARG A 710 11.85 -15.72 41.61
C ARG A 710 13.38 -15.81 41.58
N LYS A 711 13.99 -15.65 40.40
CA LYS A 711 15.45 -15.63 40.23
C LYS A 711 16.09 -14.52 41.06
N LYS A 712 15.55 -13.29 40.97
CA LYS A 712 16.03 -12.14 41.74
C LYS A 712 15.86 -12.35 43.26
N TYR A 713 14.76 -12.97 43.68
CA TYR A 713 14.52 -13.28 45.08
C TYR A 713 15.53 -14.30 45.64
N VAL A 714 15.80 -15.37 44.90
CA VAL A 714 16.83 -16.36 45.26
C VAL A 714 18.20 -15.70 45.36
N GLN A 715 18.57 -14.89 44.36
CA GLN A 715 19.84 -14.16 44.38
C GLN A 715 19.98 -13.23 45.61
N MET A 716 18.95 -12.46 45.94
CA MET A 716 18.98 -11.60 47.14
C MET A 716 19.14 -12.41 48.43
N ARG A 717 18.60 -13.63 48.48
CA ARG A 717 18.73 -14.53 49.63
C ARG A 717 20.14 -15.13 49.73
N GLU A 718 20.74 -15.48 48.59
CA GLU A 718 22.14 -15.91 48.51
C GLU A 718 23.09 -14.79 48.94
N GLU A 719 22.93 -13.57 48.40
CA GLU A 719 23.72 -12.39 48.80
C GLU A 719 23.60 -12.11 50.31
N ALA A 720 22.39 -12.21 50.86
CA ALA A 720 22.13 -12.05 52.28
C ALA A 720 22.79 -13.15 53.14
N SER A 721 22.79 -14.38 52.63
CA SER A 721 23.48 -15.51 53.25
C SER A 721 24.99 -15.27 53.28
N ASP A 722 25.58 -14.83 52.17
CA ASP A 722 27.03 -14.63 52.03
C ASP A 722 27.59 -13.56 52.97
N LEU A 723 26.82 -12.53 53.33
CA LEU A 723 27.25 -11.49 54.29
C LEU A 723 27.65 -12.04 55.68
N LEU A 724 27.03 -13.15 56.09
CA LEU A 724 27.23 -13.75 57.42
C LEU A 724 27.98 -15.09 57.36
N LEU A 725 28.17 -15.66 56.17
CA LEU A 725 28.80 -16.96 55.95
C LEU A 725 30.23 -16.98 56.50
N ASN A 726 30.61 -18.07 57.17
CA ASN A 726 31.89 -18.27 57.87
C ASN A 726 32.18 -17.28 59.01
N ARG A 727 31.30 -16.31 59.28
CA ARG A 727 31.50 -15.26 60.30
C ARG A 727 30.58 -15.40 61.51
N LYS A 728 29.36 -15.91 61.32
CA LYS A 728 28.33 -16.05 62.38
C LYS A 728 27.59 -17.39 62.32
N GLU A 729 27.34 -18.00 63.48
CA GLU A 729 26.55 -19.23 63.58
C GLU A 729 25.11 -19.02 63.10
N ARG A 730 24.54 -20.06 62.49
CA ARG A 730 23.22 -19.98 61.85
C ARG A 730 22.13 -20.52 62.78
N ARG A 731 21.01 -19.82 62.87
CA ARG A 731 19.81 -20.37 63.52
C ARG A 731 19.10 -21.30 62.55
N ARG A 732 18.63 -22.45 63.03
CA ARG A 732 17.89 -23.45 62.22
C ARG A 732 16.71 -22.81 61.47
N HIS A 733 15.95 -21.95 62.14
CA HIS A 733 14.79 -21.26 61.57
C HIS A 733 15.12 -20.05 60.69
N SER A 734 16.40 -19.66 60.56
CA SER A 734 16.81 -18.50 59.74
C SER A 734 17.25 -18.86 58.32
N LEU A 735 17.66 -20.12 58.08
CA LEU A 735 18.22 -20.55 56.78
C LEU A 735 17.18 -20.60 55.67
N ASN A 736 15.99 -21.16 55.93
CA ASN A 736 14.96 -21.32 54.89
C ASN A 736 13.82 -20.29 55.03
N ARG A 737 14.07 -19.17 55.72
CA ARG A 737 13.02 -18.20 56.01
C ARG A 737 12.77 -17.30 54.81
N ASN A 738 11.52 -17.20 54.39
CA ASN A 738 11.14 -16.22 53.39
C ASN A 738 11.25 -14.80 53.96
N PHE A 739 12.10 -14.01 53.32
CA PHE A 739 12.13 -12.55 53.37
C PHE A 739 10.78 -12.00 52.87
N VAL A 740 10.26 -10.98 53.54
CA VAL A 740 8.96 -10.31 53.24
C VAL A 740 9.12 -8.79 53.10
N GLY A 741 10.14 -8.20 53.72
CA GLY A 741 10.36 -6.76 53.82
C GLY A 741 9.48 -6.15 54.91
N ASP A 742 8.19 -5.97 54.64
CA ASP A 742 7.25 -5.33 55.55
C ASP A 742 6.48 -6.34 56.41
N TYR A 743 6.92 -6.50 57.67
CA TYR A 743 6.29 -7.35 58.67
C TYR A 743 5.30 -6.58 59.57
N LEU A 744 5.16 -5.26 59.41
CA LEU A 744 4.23 -4.44 60.20
C LEU A 744 2.90 -4.18 59.47
N GLY A 745 2.87 -4.33 58.14
CA GLY A 745 1.73 -4.01 57.31
C GLY A 745 1.56 -2.49 57.20
N MET A 746 2.60 -1.81 56.72
CA MET A 746 2.69 -0.35 56.70
C MET A 746 1.69 0.33 55.76
N ASP A 747 1.07 -0.40 54.83
CA ASP A 747 0.01 0.15 53.97
C ASP A 747 -1.29 0.42 54.76
N ASP A 748 -1.57 -0.37 55.79
CA ASP A 748 -2.78 -0.23 56.64
C ASP A 748 -2.53 0.59 57.93
N ARG A 749 -1.37 1.26 58.05
CA ARG A 749 -0.95 2.00 59.26
C ARG A 749 -0.57 3.46 58.99
N PRO A 750 -1.55 4.34 58.69
CA PRO A 750 -1.28 5.76 58.44
C PRO A 750 -0.55 6.45 59.59
N GLU A 751 -0.78 6.02 60.84
CA GLU A 751 -0.14 6.51 62.06
C GLU A 751 1.37 6.29 62.10
N LEU A 752 1.91 5.30 61.37
CA LEU A 752 3.36 5.11 61.22
C LEU A 752 3.89 5.81 59.96
N ARG A 753 3.10 5.86 58.89
CA ARG A 753 3.49 6.49 57.62
C ARG A 753 3.68 8.00 57.75
N GLN A 754 3.03 8.66 58.70
CA GLN A 754 3.20 10.10 58.94
C GLN A 754 4.65 10.52 59.25
N PHE A 755 5.49 9.60 59.74
CA PHE A 755 6.90 9.88 60.03
C PHE A 755 7.83 9.74 58.81
N LEU A 756 7.31 9.23 57.68
CA LEU A 756 8.06 8.97 56.46
C LEU A 756 7.77 10.05 55.40
N GLY A 757 8.64 10.20 54.39
CA GLY A 757 8.41 11.10 53.28
C GLY A 757 7.20 10.69 52.41
N LYS A 758 6.55 11.66 51.75
CA LYS A 758 5.45 11.39 50.80
C LYS A 758 5.92 10.40 49.73
N ARG A 759 5.22 9.26 49.61
CA ARG A 759 5.52 8.14 48.68
C ARG A 759 6.91 7.51 48.87
N GLU A 760 7.50 7.59 50.05
CA GLU A 760 8.77 6.93 50.33
C GLU A 760 8.59 5.40 50.34
N LYS A 761 9.45 4.68 49.61
CA LYS A 761 9.42 3.21 49.53
C LYS A 761 9.91 2.61 50.85
N ILE A 762 9.17 1.63 51.36
CA ILE A 762 9.52 0.87 52.55
C ILE A 762 10.23 -0.40 52.07
N ASP A 763 11.49 -0.58 52.48
CA ASP A 763 12.25 -1.78 52.12
C ASP A 763 12.16 -2.85 53.22
N PHE A 764 12.11 -2.43 54.48
CA PHE A 764 11.93 -3.33 55.63
C PHE A 764 11.16 -2.65 56.76
N ALA A 765 10.29 -3.38 57.46
CA ALA A 765 9.61 -2.91 58.65
C ALA A 765 9.34 -4.07 59.62
N ASP A 766 9.79 -3.98 60.88
CA ASP A 766 9.59 -5.02 61.90
C ASP A 766 9.50 -4.43 63.32
N LYS A 767 8.93 -5.17 64.26
CA LYS A 767 8.89 -4.81 65.69
C LYS A 767 10.09 -5.42 66.42
N VAL A 768 11.06 -4.58 66.76
CA VAL A 768 12.32 -4.96 67.40
C VAL A 768 12.37 -4.59 68.89
N THR A 769 13.29 -5.20 69.63
CA THR A 769 13.62 -4.75 71.01
C THR A 769 14.85 -3.84 70.96
N LYS A 770 14.73 -2.60 71.44
CA LYS A 770 15.85 -1.66 71.59
C LYS A 770 16.25 -1.57 73.06
N TYR A 771 17.55 -1.68 73.33
CA TYR A 771 18.07 -1.63 74.70
C TYR A 771 18.51 -0.21 75.07
N ASP A 772 18.20 0.21 76.29
CA ASP A 772 18.65 1.50 76.84
C ASP A 772 20.03 1.41 77.52
N ARG A 773 20.48 2.52 78.12
CA ARG A 773 21.77 2.60 78.83
C ARG A 773 21.90 1.67 80.04
N ARG A 774 20.77 1.15 80.57
CA ARG A 774 20.70 0.18 81.68
C ARG A 774 20.39 -1.22 81.15
N PHE A 775 20.46 -1.45 79.84
CA PHE A 775 20.10 -2.69 79.17
C PHE A 775 18.65 -3.14 79.43
N LYS A 776 17.74 -2.18 79.70
CA LYS A 776 16.31 -2.48 79.72
C LYS A 776 15.80 -2.48 78.28
N GLY A 777 15.20 -3.61 77.87
CA GLY A 777 14.60 -3.76 76.54
C GLY A 777 13.28 -3.00 76.43
N ILE A 778 13.12 -2.26 75.32
CA ILE A 778 11.89 -1.53 75.00
C ILE A 778 11.52 -1.82 73.54
N LYS A 779 10.26 -2.18 73.29
CA LYS A 779 9.79 -2.43 71.92
C LYS A 779 9.81 -1.15 71.08
N ARG A 780 10.29 -1.27 69.84
CA ARG A 780 10.34 -0.22 68.82
C ARG A 780 9.92 -0.79 67.48
N ASP A 781 9.24 0.01 66.68
CA ASP A 781 8.97 -0.31 65.29
C ASP A 781 10.18 0.22 64.49
N LEU A 782 10.91 -0.69 63.86
CA LEU A 782 12.11 -0.43 63.04
C LEU A 782 11.70 -0.40 61.58
N ILE A 783 11.96 0.70 60.89
CA ILE A 783 11.64 0.87 59.47
C ILE A 783 12.90 1.25 58.71
N LEU A 784 13.18 0.58 57.60
CA LEU A 784 14.24 0.93 56.64
C LEU A 784 13.62 1.44 55.35
N THR A 785 14.09 2.59 54.90
CA THR A 785 13.83 3.12 53.56
C THR A 785 15.16 3.28 52.82
N PRO A 786 15.14 3.60 51.50
CA PRO A 786 16.35 3.95 50.77
C PRO A 786 17.10 5.20 51.32
N LYS A 787 16.48 5.99 52.20
CA LYS A 787 17.06 7.22 52.76
C LYS A 787 17.51 7.07 54.21
N SER A 788 16.67 6.49 55.07
CA SER A 788 16.93 6.49 56.51
C SER A 788 16.39 5.22 57.19
N VAL A 789 16.95 4.92 58.37
CA VAL A 789 16.44 3.97 59.36
C VAL A 789 15.66 4.74 60.42
N TYR A 790 14.42 4.34 60.69
CA TYR A 790 13.53 4.97 61.65
C TYR A 790 13.27 4.03 62.82
N LEU A 791 13.31 4.57 64.05
CA LEU A 791 12.92 3.88 65.27
C LEU A 791 11.75 4.62 65.91
N ILE A 792 10.56 4.02 65.82
CA ILE A 792 9.32 4.59 66.34
C ILE A 792 8.97 3.89 67.66
N GLY A 793 8.67 4.70 68.68
CA GLY A 793 8.25 4.24 70.00
C GLY A 793 6.79 4.60 70.27
N ARG A 794 6.27 4.10 71.40
CA ARG A 794 4.94 4.41 71.91
C ARG A 794 5.08 5.01 73.29
N GLU A 795 4.49 6.17 73.54
CA GLU A 795 4.49 6.82 74.86
C GLU A 795 3.11 7.44 75.13
N LYS A 796 2.79 7.73 76.40
CA LYS A 796 1.50 8.32 76.78
C LYS A 796 1.54 9.84 76.64
N VAL A 797 0.53 10.42 76.02
CA VAL A 797 0.33 11.87 75.96
C VAL A 797 0.21 12.43 77.38
N LYS A 798 1.08 13.37 77.74
CA LYS A 798 1.22 13.87 79.12
C LYS A 798 0.31 15.08 79.43
N GLN A 799 -0.13 15.81 78.41
CA GLN A 799 -0.87 17.08 78.52
C GLN A 799 -1.87 17.22 77.37
N GLY A 800 -2.97 17.95 77.56
CA GLY A 800 -4.03 18.16 76.56
C GLY A 800 -5.25 17.22 76.70
N PRO A 801 -6.27 17.38 75.84
CA PRO A 801 -7.51 16.58 75.89
C PRO A 801 -7.29 15.08 75.65
N GLU A 802 -6.19 14.69 75.03
CA GLU A 802 -5.81 13.29 74.77
C GLU A 802 -4.91 12.69 75.87
N LYS A 803 -4.83 13.34 77.04
CA LYS A 803 -3.96 12.89 78.15
C LYS A 803 -4.25 11.44 78.54
N GLY A 804 -3.20 10.61 78.52
CA GLY A 804 -3.29 9.18 78.82
C GLY A 804 -3.38 8.27 77.59
N GLN A 805 -3.71 8.81 76.41
CA GLN A 805 -3.69 8.07 75.15
C GLN A 805 -2.25 7.73 74.75
N VAL A 806 -2.04 6.51 74.26
CA VAL A 806 -0.75 6.05 73.75
C VAL A 806 -0.63 6.50 72.30
N THR A 807 0.39 7.28 71.98
CA THR A 807 0.67 7.74 70.62
C THR A 807 2.04 7.28 70.15
N GLU A 808 2.15 7.04 68.85
CA GLU A 808 3.40 6.76 68.16
C GLU A 808 4.26 8.02 68.12
N VAL A 809 5.56 7.87 68.41
CA VAL A 809 6.51 8.98 68.40
C VAL A 809 7.82 8.51 67.79
N LEU A 810 8.32 9.26 66.80
CA LEU A 810 9.66 9.04 66.24
C LEU A 810 10.74 9.27 67.31
N LYS A 811 11.49 8.23 67.69
CA LYS A 811 12.51 8.29 68.76
C LYS A 811 13.95 8.33 68.27
N ARG A 812 14.22 7.93 67.02
CA ARG A 812 15.41 8.31 66.24
C ARG A 812 15.14 8.12 64.75
N ARG A 813 15.77 8.94 63.93
CA ARG A 813 15.96 8.76 62.50
C ARG A 813 17.46 8.78 62.21
N ILE A 814 17.96 7.81 61.48
CA ILE A 814 19.37 7.68 61.10
C ILE A 814 19.43 7.66 59.58
N ASP A 815 20.05 8.64 58.95
CA ASP A 815 20.25 8.60 57.50
C ASP A 815 21.21 7.47 57.14
N VAL A 816 20.91 6.72 56.07
CA VAL A 816 21.66 5.52 55.70
C VAL A 816 23.15 5.83 55.52
N GLU A 817 23.48 7.00 54.93
CA GLU A 817 24.87 7.46 54.72
C GLU A 817 25.64 7.79 56.01
N LYS A 818 24.94 8.03 57.13
CA LYS A 818 25.55 8.34 58.44
C LYS A 818 25.90 7.09 59.24
N ILE A 819 25.49 5.91 58.78
CA ILE A 819 25.79 4.65 59.47
C ILE A 819 27.26 4.31 59.26
N LEU A 820 28.01 4.14 60.35
CA LEU A 820 29.45 3.91 60.30
C LEU A 820 29.79 2.42 60.14
N ALA A 821 29.07 1.55 60.84
CA ALA A 821 29.27 0.11 60.83
C ALA A 821 28.07 -0.61 61.49
N VAL A 822 28.00 -1.93 61.30
CA VAL A 822 27.11 -2.80 62.09
C VAL A 822 27.95 -3.85 62.79
N SER A 823 27.81 -3.98 64.11
CA SER A 823 28.48 -5.01 64.89
C SER A 823 27.54 -6.15 65.27
N LEU A 824 28.03 -7.38 65.15
CA LEU A 824 27.31 -8.62 65.39
C LEU A 824 28.16 -9.57 66.24
N SER A 825 27.54 -10.42 67.05
CA SER A 825 28.28 -11.54 67.65
C SER A 825 28.62 -12.61 66.61
N THR A 826 29.51 -13.54 66.95
CA THR A 826 29.77 -14.72 66.10
C THR A 826 28.79 -15.88 66.37
N MET A 827 27.89 -15.73 67.34
CA MET A 827 26.98 -16.77 67.83
C MET A 827 25.56 -16.64 67.23
N GLN A 828 24.69 -17.62 67.46
CA GLN A 828 23.32 -17.67 66.93
C GLN A 828 22.29 -16.76 67.63
N ASP A 829 22.66 -15.51 67.90
CA ASP A 829 21.86 -14.49 68.63
C ASP A 829 20.63 -13.94 67.86
N ASP A 830 20.13 -12.75 68.26
CA ASP A 830 19.39 -11.79 67.41
C ASP A 830 19.85 -10.34 67.52
N PHE A 831 21.02 -10.14 68.13
CA PHE A 831 21.52 -8.83 68.49
C PHE A 831 22.36 -8.22 67.37
N MET A 832 22.20 -6.91 67.19
CA MET A 832 23.03 -6.08 66.34
C MET A 832 23.22 -4.71 66.97
N ILE A 833 24.37 -4.09 66.72
CA ILE A 833 24.63 -2.70 67.09
C ILE A 833 24.78 -1.89 65.82
N LEU A 834 23.89 -0.90 65.64
CA LEU A 834 24.03 0.10 64.59
C LEU A 834 24.93 1.23 65.10
N HIS A 835 26.08 1.41 64.47
CA HIS A 835 27.03 2.47 64.82
C HIS A 835 26.77 3.75 64.03
N GLU A 836 26.78 4.87 64.71
CA GLU A 836 26.53 6.20 64.16
C GLU A 836 27.38 7.24 64.92
N GLN A 837 27.62 8.41 64.33
CA GLN A 837 28.50 9.43 64.89
C GLN A 837 28.06 9.93 66.28
N GLU A 838 26.77 10.13 66.53
CA GLU A 838 26.27 10.64 67.81
C GLU A 838 26.39 9.58 68.91
N TYR A 839 25.77 8.42 68.70
CA TYR A 839 25.70 7.28 69.63
C TYR A 839 25.11 6.04 68.94
N ASP A 840 25.27 4.88 69.56
CA ASP A 840 24.91 3.59 68.95
C ASP A 840 23.52 3.10 69.37
N SER A 841 22.95 2.20 68.56
CA SER A 841 21.66 1.55 68.85
C SER A 841 21.84 0.03 68.97
N LEU A 842 21.74 -0.51 70.18
CA LEU A 842 21.64 -1.95 70.42
C LEU A 842 20.20 -2.42 70.17
N LEU A 843 20.05 -3.30 69.18
CA LEU A 843 18.77 -3.82 68.72
C LEU A 843 18.80 -5.36 68.72
N GLU A 844 17.68 -5.96 69.10
CA GLU A 844 17.40 -7.37 68.91
C GLU A 844 16.30 -7.50 67.86
N CYS A 845 16.65 -8.10 66.73
CA CYS A 845 15.85 -8.16 65.52
C CYS A 845 15.81 -9.60 64.98
N ILE A 846 14.63 -10.22 64.98
CA ILE A 846 14.45 -11.61 64.56
C ILE A 846 14.81 -11.80 63.09
N PHE A 847 14.55 -10.79 62.24
CA PHE A 847 14.82 -10.83 60.81
C PHE A 847 16.12 -10.09 60.42
N LYS A 848 17.07 -9.93 61.36
CA LYS A 848 18.30 -9.13 61.15
C LYS A 848 19.08 -9.46 59.89
N THR A 849 19.08 -10.73 59.43
CA THR A 849 19.77 -11.13 58.20
C THR A 849 19.21 -10.37 56.99
N GLU A 850 17.88 -10.31 56.88
CA GLU A 850 17.20 -9.57 55.82
C GLU A 850 17.42 -8.06 55.97
N PHE A 851 17.23 -7.53 57.18
CA PHE A 851 17.44 -6.11 57.47
C PHE A 851 18.86 -5.65 57.10
N ILE A 852 19.90 -6.39 57.53
CA ILE A 852 21.31 -6.04 57.26
C ILE A 852 21.62 -6.14 55.78
N SER A 853 21.04 -7.10 55.06
CA SER A 853 21.27 -7.26 53.63
C SER A 853 20.69 -6.11 52.83
N LEU A 854 19.45 -5.72 53.15
CA LEU A 854 18.81 -4.55 52.57
C LEU A 854 19.56 -3.26 52.95
N LEU A 855 19.98 -3.13 54.21
CA LEU A 855 20.74 -1.99 54.69
C LEU A 855 22.10 -1.87 53.99
N ALA A 856 22.85 -2.98 53.87
CA ALA A 856 24.14 -3.01 53.19
C ALA A 856 24.02 -2.60 51.73
N ARG A 857 22.99 -3.09 51.04
CA ARG A 857 22.68 -2.69 49.67
C ARG A 857 22.36 -1.20 49.56
N ARG A 858 21.49 -0.65 50.42
CA ARG A 858 21.15 0.77 50.39
C ARG A 858 22.33 1.67 50.76
N PHE A 859 23.17 1.20 51.68
CA PHE A 859 24.41 1.87 52.04
C PHE A 859 25.37 1.92 50.84
N GLU A 860 25.57 0.80 50.13
CA GLU A 860 26.43 0.73 48.95
C GLU A 860 25.90 1.58 47.80
N GLU A 861 24.59 1.52 47.52
CA GLU A 861 23.95 2.38 46.50
C GLU A 861 24.13 3.88 46.81
N LYS A 862 24.07 4.28 48.10
CA LYS A 862 24.18 5.68 48.52
C LYS A 862 25.61 6.21 48.65
N THR A 863 26.52 5.38 49.15
CA THR A 863 27.89 5.81 49.49
C THR A 863 28.94 5.31 48.51
N GLN A 864 28.58 4.42 47.59
CA GLN A 864 29.50 3.69 46.71
C GLN A 864 30.58 2.90 47.47
N ARG A 865 30.31 2.54 48.74
CA ARG A 865 31.20 1.78 49.63
C ARG A 865 30.43 0.63 50.28
N LYS A 866 31.10 -0.49 50.56
CA LYS A 866 30.48 -1.60 51.30
C LYS A 866 30.30 -1.25 52.78
N LEU A 867 29.14 -1.59 53.34
CA LEU A 867 28.83 -1.39 54.76
C LEU A 867 29.80 -2.22 55.64
N PRO A 868 30.57 -1.60 56.54
CA PRO A 868 31.47 -2.36 57.42
C PRO A 868 30.69 -3.23 58.42
N LEU A 869 30.85 -4.56 58.32
CA LEU A 869 30.29 -5.52 59.26
C LEU A 869 31.39 -6.05 60.19
N LYS A 870 31.26 -5.82 61.50
CA LYS A 870 32.21 -6.24 62.53
C LYS A 870 31.66 -7.44 63.31
N PHE A 871 32.50 -8.45 63.54
CA PHE A 871 32.11 -9.68 64.24
C PHE A 871 32.99 -9.89 65.46
N SER A 872 32.39 -9.92 66.65
CA SER A 872 33.09 -10.19 67.91
C SER A 872 32.10 -10.66 68.98
N ASN A 873 32.50 -11.57 69.87
CA ASN A 873 31.65 -11.95 71.01
C ASN A 873 31.70 -10.92 72.14
N THR A 874 32.54 -9.90 72.06
CA THR A 874 32.50 -8.73 72.94
C THR A 874 32.33 -7.49 72.06
N LEU A 875 31.14 -6.89 72.12
CA LEU A 875 30.78 -5.71 71.34
C LEU A 875 30.76 -4.46 72.22
N GLU A 876 31.33 -3.37 71.73
CA GLU A 876 31.30 -2.08 72.43
C GLU A 876 30.25 -1.16 71.79
N MET A 877 29.47 -0.45 72.62
CA MET A 877 28.52 0.57 72.17
C MET A 877 28.80 1.91 72.82
N LYS A 878 28.70 2.98 72.03
CA LYS A 878 28.76 4.38 72.47
C LYS A 878 27.39 4.85 72.94
N LEU A 879 27.30 5.41 74.15
CA LEU A 879 26.05 5.97 74.68
C LEU A 879 25.83 7.44 74.26
N LYS A 880 24.57 7.87 74.25
CA LYS A 880 24.18 9.26 74.02
C LYS A 880 24.72 10.16 75.14
N LYS A 881 25.39 11.27 74.80
CA LYS A 881 25.84 12.29 75.76
C LYS A 881 24.61 12.99 76.37
N GLU A 882 24.57 13.18 77.70
CA GLU A 882 23.52 13.94 78.38
C GLU A 882 23.95 15.42 78.54
N ASN A 883 23.04 16.37 78.32
CA ASN A 883 23.30 17.82 78.40
C ASN A 883 23.31 18.36 79.86
N TRP A 884 23.54 17.51 80.86
CA TRP A 884 23.57 17.95 82.27
C TRP A 884 25.01 17.97 82.80
N GLY A 885 25.55 19.17 83.00
CA GLY A 885 26.73 19.51 83.81
C GLY A 885 28.00 18.67 83.58
N PHE A 886 28.93 19.17 82.75
CA PHE A 886 30.37 18.85 82.66
C PHE A 886 30.83 17.38 82.76
N LEU A 887 30.71 16.75 83.94
CA LEU A 887 31.29 15.43 84.28
C LEU A 887 30.73 14.24 83.48
N SER A 888 29.62 14.42 82.75
CA SER A 888 29.00 13.36 81.95
C SER A 888 29.76 13.13 80.63
N GLY A 889 30.94 12.52 80.74
CA GLY A 889 31.67 11.96 79.60
C GLY A 889 30.87 10.82 78.97
N GLY A 890 30.74 10.82 77.64
CA GLY A 890 30.03 9.78 76.89
C GLY A 890 30.65 8.40 77.12
N GLY A 891 30.11 7.65 78.09
CA GLY A 891 30.63 6.33 78.44
C GLY A 891 30.31 5.29 77.37
N SER A 892 31.21 4.32 77.19
CA SER A 892 30.93 3.11 76.44
C SER A 892 30.33 2.02 77.34
N ARG A 893 29.68 1.04 76.71
CA ARG A 893 29.12 -0.15 77.37
C ARG A 893 29.49 -1.38 76.55
N GLN A 894 29.71 -2.51 77.23
CA GLN A 894 30.06 -3.76 76.56
C GLN A 894 28.90 -4.75 76.55
N VAL A 895 28.73 -5.48 75.44
CA VAL A 895 27.81 -6.61 75.32
C VAL A 895 28.64 -7.86 75.06
N MET A 896 28.62 -8.79 76.01
CA MET A 896 29.42 -10.00 75.99
C MET A 896 28.54 -11.21 75.71
N PHE A 897 28.83 -11.95 74.65
CA PHE A 897 28.11 -13.15 74.25
C PHE A 897 28.88 -14.37 74.74
N VAL A 898 28.19 -15.23 75.51
CA VAL A 898 28.78 -16.41 76.13
C VAL A 898 27.94 -17.65 75.78
N GLN A 899 28.64 -18.76 75.57
CA GLN A 899 28.03 -20.06 75.29
C GLN A 899 27.26 -20.57 76.51
N GLY A 900 25.99 -20.93 76.32
CA GLY A 900 25.13 -21.53 77.34
C GLY A 900 24.34 -22.73 76.83
N GLN A 901 23.22 -23.02 77.50
CA GLN A 901 22.29 -24.10 77.15
C GLN A 901 20.90 -23.50 76.82
N GLY A 902 20.26 -23.98 75.75
CA GLY A 902 18.94 -23.54 75.29
C GLY A 902 18.97 -22.59 74.08
N ASP A 903 17.86 -22.55 73.33
CA ASP A 903 17.73 -21.79 72.07
C ASP A 903 17.37 -20.30 72.27
N MET A 904 16.92 -19.91 73.46
CA MET A 904 16.56 -18.53 73.79
C MET A 904 17.67 -17.83 74.58
N PRO A 905 17.99 -16.56 74.28
CA PRO A 905 19.03 -15.83 74.99
C PRO A 905 18.62 -15.51 76.43
N VAL A 906 19.51 -15.78 77.39
CA VAL A 906 19.36 -15.36 78.80
C VAL A 906 20.21 -14.11 79.03
N LEU A 907 19.58 -13.03 79.47
CA LEU A 907 20.22 -11.71 79.65
C LEU A 907 20.57 -11.47 81.12
N LYS A 908 21.86 -11.21 81.39
CA LYS A 908 22.37 -10.80 82.71
C LYS A 908 22.96 -9.39 82.61
N PRO A 909 22.15 -8.34 82.86
CA PRO A 909 22.64 -6.97 82.83
C PRO A 909 23.46 -6.64 84.08
N SER A 910 24.54 -5.89 83.89
CA SER A 910 25.39 -5.25 84.90
C SER A 910 25.44 -3.74 84.66
N SER A 911 26.01 -2.97 85.60
CA SER A 911 26.07 -1.49 85.51
C SER A 911 26.85 -0.98 84.29
N LYS A 912 27.84 -1.76 83.81
CA LYS A 912 28.70 -1.41 82.66
C LYS A 912 28.66 -2.41 81.50
N SER A 913 28.11 -3.61 81.69
CA SER A 913 28.08 -4.66 80.65
C SER A 913 26.77 -5.44 80.62
N LEU A 914 26.43 -6.01 79.47
CA LEU A 914 25.33 -6.96 79.31
C LEU A 914 25.92 -8.30 78.89
N GLN A 915 25.74 -9.33 79.73
CA GLN A 915 26.09 -10.69 79.34
C GLN A 915 24.87 -11.37 78.71
N VAL A 916 25.02 -11.83 77.47
CA VAL A 916 24.02 -12.58 76.70
C VAL A 916 24.48 -14.03 76.62
N ILE A 917 23.74 -14.93 77.25
CA ILE A 917 24.05 -16.36 77.29
C ILE A 917 23.14 -17.07 76.27
N ILE A 918 23.73 -17.80 75.31
CA ILE A 918 22.96 -18.48 74.23
C ILE A 918 23.55 -19.85 73.87
N GLY A 919 22.69 -20.82 73.55
CA GLY A 919 23.08 -22.15 73.10
C GLY A 919 23.76 -22.19 71.73
N PRO A 920 24.33 -23.35 71.33
CA PRO A 920 25.13 -23.46 70.12
C PRO A 920 24.27 -23.50 68.86
N GLY A 921 24.64 -22.73 67.84
CA GLY A 921 23.96 -22.72 66.55
C GLY A 921 24.47 -23.76 65.56
N LEU A 922 23.91 -23.72 64.36
CA LEU A 922 24.49 -24.46 63.23
C LEU A 922 25.85 -23.84 62.86
N PRO A 923 26.80 -24.66 62.35
CA PRO A 923 28.12 -24.19 61.94
C PRO A 923 28.09 -22.95 61.04
N LYS A 924 29.10 -22.08 61.17
CA LYS A 924 29.18 -20.80 60.44
C LYS A 924 29.21 -20.97 58.91
N ASN A 925 29.63 -22.13 58.42
CA ASN A 925 29.67 -22.49 56.99
C ASN A 925 28.35 -23.12 56.49
N THR A 926 27.32 -23.26 57.35
CA THR A 926 26.04 -23.85 56.94
C THR A 926 25.36 -22.97 55.91
N ARG A 927 25.10 -23.54 54.73
CA ARG A 927 24.31 -22.93 53.64
C ARG A 927 22.91 -23.52 53.60
N GLU A 928 22.02 -22.82 52.91
CA GLU A 928 20.66 -23.31 52.65
C GLU A 928 20.70 -24.62 51.86
N PHE A 929 19.79 -25.55 52.13
CA PHE A 929 19.60 -26.71 51.27
C PHE A 929 18.97 -26.22 49.96
N ALA A 930 19.69 -26.36 48.85
CA ALA A 930 19.11 -26.19 47.54
C ALA A 930 17.96 -27.20 47.40
N HIS A 931 16.72 -26.74 47.35
CA HIS A 931 15.61 -27.57 46.88
C HIS A 931 15.93 -27.98 45.44
N GLN A 932 16.49 -29.18 45.28
CA GLN A 932 16.46 -29.88 44.01
C GLN A 932 15.00 -29.98 43.58
N ASN A 933 14.74 -29.61 42.32
CA ASN A 933 13.48 -29.85 41.64
C ASN A 933 13.11 -31.34 41.75
N GLY A 934 12.17 -31.67 42.63
CA GLY A 934 11.54 -32.98 42.72
C GLY A 934 10.10 -32.76 43.19
N GLY A 935 9.13 -33.23 42.40
CA GLY A 935 7.71 -32.95 42.59
C GLY A 935 7.21 -33.35 43.98
N LEU A 936 6.56 -32.41 44.68
CA LEU A 936 5.71 -32.70 45.82
C LEU A 936 4.38 -33.24 45.30
N THR A 937 4.21 -34.55 45.38
CA THR A 937 2.90 -35.17 45.52
C THR A 937 2.32 -34.74 46.86
N SER A 938 1.10 -34.22 46.82
CA SER A 938 0.34 -33.78 47.98
C SER A 938 -0.02 -35.01 48.84
N ALA A 939 0.54 -35.11 50.04
CA ALA A 939 0.12 -36.06 51.05
C ALA A 939 -0.51 -35.29 52.21
N ASN A 940 -1.83 -35.08 52.12
CA ASN A 940 -2.66 -34.77 53.27
C ASN A 940 -3.19 -36.10 53.83
N HIS A 941 -2.66 -36.51 54.98
CA HIS A 941 -3.33 -37.46 55.87
C HIS A 941 -3.85 -36.69 57.09
N VAL A 942 -5.16 -36.54 57.20
CA VAL A 942 -5.87 -36.58 58.48
C VAL A 942 -7.07 -37.52 58.32
N ALA A 943 -7.24 -38.35 59.33
CA ALA A 943 -8.13 -39.49 59.43
C ALA A 943 -9.63 -39.14 59.30
N ASN A 944 -10.39 -40.02 58.64
CA ASN A 944 -11.62 -40.54 59.24
C ASN A 944 -11.99 -41.93 58.69
N GLN A 945 -12.41 -42.79 59.60
CA GLN A 945 -12.81 -44.18 59.39
C GLN A 945 -14.15 -44.31 58.65
N ARG A 946 -14.27 -45.29 57.74
CA ARG A 946 -15.19 -46.45 57.79
C ARG A 946 -15.34 -47.12 56.41
N ASN A 947 -15.22 -48.46 56.41
CA ASN A 947 -15.82 -49.51 55.56
C ASN A 947 -16.09 -49.22 54.06
N SER A 948 -15.78 -50.09 53.09
CA SER A 948 -15.77 -51.56 53.07
C SER A 948 -15.16 -52.09 51.75
N GLN A 949 -14.41 -53.18 51.85
CA GLN A 949 -14.30 -54.35 50.95
C GLN A 949 -14.61 -54.21 49.44
N HIS A 950 -13.63 -54.51 48.56
CA HIS A 950 -13.46 -55.84 47.91
C HIS A 950 -12.37 -55.88 46.81
N HIS A 951 -11.54 -56.95 46.88
CA HIS A 951 -10.86 -57.76 45.84
C HIS A 951 -10.02 -57.13 44.69
N LYS A 952 -8.68 -57.38 44.65
CA LYS A 952 -7.92 -58.50 43.98
C LYS A 952 -7.94 -58.37 42.44
N GLN A 953 -6.86 -58.44 41.63
CA GLN A 953 -5.51 -59.05 41.62
C GLN A 953 -4.70 -58.36 40.47
N ARG A 954 -3.40 -58.01 40.60
CA ARG A 954 -2.17 -58.73 40.12
C ARG A 954 -2.15 -59.03 38.59
N HIS A 955 -1.15 -58.73 37.73
CA HIS A 955 0.33 -58.78 37.76
C HIS A 955 0.93 -57.93 36.57
N SER A 956 1.98 -57.10 36.73
CA SER A 956 3.41 -57.28 36.30
C SER A 956 3.64 -58.08 35.00
N SER A 957 4.37 -57.63 33.96
CA SER A 957 5.81 -57.30 33.94
C SER A 957 6.33 -56.68 32.61
N SER A 958 7.40 -55.88 32.74
CA SER A 958 8.56 -55.55 31.84
C SER A 958 8.76 -56.35 30.53
N SER A 959 9.39 -55.89 29.42
CA SER A 959 10.60 -55.06 29.24
C SER A 959 10.90 -54.75 27.74
N ASN A 960 11.53 -53.59 27.49
CA ASN A 960 12.67 -53.25 26.60
C ASN A 960 12.71 -53.41 25.05
N ALA A 961 13.22 -52.30 24.46
CA ALA A 961 14.18 -52.12 23.34
C ALA A 961 13.68 -52.31 21.88
N THR A 962 13.41 -51.23 21.12
CA THR A 962 14.28 -50.42 20.21
C THR A 962 14.69 -51.07 18.87
N HIS A 963 14.12 -50.54 17.76
CA HIS A 963 14.61 -50.23 16.38
C HIS A 963 15.66 -51.14 15.68
N PRO A 964 15.63 -51.34 14.32
CA PRO A 964 15.66 -50.25 13.31
C PRO A 964 15.04 -50.55 11.90
N PHE A 965 15.37 -49.67 10.95
CA PHE A 965 14.87 -49.34 9.60
C PHE A 965 14.84 -50.42 8.47
N LEU A 966 13.86 -50.23 7.55
CA LEU A 966 13.73 -50.41 6.06
C LEU A 966 14.60 -51.43 5.28
N PRO A 967 14.04 -52.01 4.19
CA PRO A 967 14.38 -51.52 2.83
C PRO A 967 13.26 -51.60 1.75
N ASN A 968 13.47 -50.84 0.65
CA ASN A 968 12.77 -50.91 -0.65
C ASN A 968 13.32 -52.05 -1.53
N ASN A 969 12.49 -52.73 -2.33
CA ASN A 969 12.68 -52.91 -3.78
C ASN A 969 11.55 -53.66 -4.51
N ILE A 970 11.53 -53.44 -5.83
CA ILE A 970 10.55 -53.70 -6.88
C ILE A 970 10.87 -55.01 -7.66
N ASN A 971 9.86 -55.81 -8.11
CA ASN A 971 9.55 -56.21 -9.52
C ASN A 971 8.74 -57.53 -9.74
N GLN A 972 7.66 -57.40 -10.54
CA GLN A 972 7.16 -58.21 -11.70
C GLN A 972 6.82 -59.72 -11.68
N LEU A 973 5.71 -60.08 -12.36
CA LEU A 973 5.55 -61.01 -13.53
C LEU A 973 4.06 -61.02 -14.02
N LYS A 974 3.74 -60.56 -15.27
CA LYS A 974 3.40 -61.25 -16.56
C LYS A 974 2.07 -62.04 -16.64
N GLU A 975 1.36 -62.31 -17.75
CA GLU A 975 1.07 -61.77 -19.12
C GLU A 975 0.29 -62.88 -19.92
N ARG A 976 -0.60 -62.53 -20.88
CA ARG A 976 -1.07 -63.27 -22.13
C ARG A 976 -2.39 -62.61 -22.61
N GLY A 977 -2.72 -62.18 -23.85
CA GLY A 977 -2.37 -62.44 -25.27
C GLY A 977 -3.57 -63.12 -25.99
N GLY A 978 -4.16 -62.78 -27.16
CA GLY A 978 -4.03 -61.73 -28.21
C GLY A 978 -5.02 -61.96 -29.41
N SER A 979 -5.02 -61.05 -30.43
CA SER A 979 -5.49 -61.16 -31.86
C SER A 979 -7.01 -61.11 -32.20
N ARG A 980 -7.59 -60.58 -33.32
CA ARG A 980 -7.17 -59.96 -34.62
C ARG A 980 -8.41 -59.32 -35.35
N ALA A 981 -8.15 -58.38 -36.29
CA ALA A 981 -8.87 -58.04 -37.56
C ALA A 981 -10.11 -57.08 -37.65
N GLN A 982 -10.05 -56.21 -38.67
CA GLN A 982 -11.00 -55.19 -39.21
C GLN A 982 -12.04 -55.82 -40.18
N PRO A 983 -13.18 -55.17 -40.55
CA PRO A 983 -13.22 -54.16 -41.63
C PRO A 983 -14.33 -53.06 -41.54
N ASP A 984 -14.51 -52.36 -42.66
CA ASP A 984 -15.05 -51.02 -42.93
C ASP A 984 -16.53 -50.96 -43.40
N LEU A 985 -17.08 -49.73 -43.48
CA LEU A 985 -18.20 -49.22 -44.31
C LEU A 985 -19.70 -49.59 -44.07
N ALA A 986 -20.44 -48.50 -43.80
CA ALA A 986 -21.84 -48.12 -44.07
C ALA A 986 -22.91 -49.06 -44.69
N CYS A 987 -24.14 -48.79 -44.21
CA CYS A 987 -25.41 -48.60 -44.95
C CYS A 987 -26.50 -49.70 -44.90
N LEU A 988 -27.77 -49.27 -45.04
CA LEU A 988 -29.02 -50.06 -45.18
C LEU A 988 -29.43 -50.90 -43.93
N LYS A 989 -30.67 -51.40 -43.76
CA LYS A 989 -31.92 -51.34 -44.54
C LYS A 989 -33.15 -51.47 -43.59
N VAL A 990 -34.09 -50.52 -43.73
CA VAL A 990 -35.56 -50.64 -43.52
C VAL A 990 -36.13 -51.65 -44.56
N PRO A 991 -37.41 -52.12 -44.58
CA PRO A 991 -38.70 -51.41 -44.38
C PRO A 991 -39.73 -52.25 -43.55
N ASP A 992 -40.98 -51.87 -43.25
CA ASP A 992 -42.06 -51.59 -44.22
C ASP A 992 -43.39 -51.11 -43.58
N GLN A 993 -44.23 -50.55 -44.48
CA GLN A 993 -45.66 -50.16 -44.41
C GLN A 993 -45.99 -48.74 -43.88
N GLY A 994 -46.71 -47.86 -44.59
CA GLY A 994 -47.28 -47.96 -45.94
C GLY A 994 -48.20 -46.77 -46.30
N ALA A 995 -48.03 -46.27 -47.55
CA ALA A 995 -49.00 -45.71 -48.52
C ALA A 995 -49.77 -44.38 -48.28
N GLY A 996 -49.75 -43.49 -49.31
CA GLY A 996 -50.89 -42.58 -49.52
C GLY A 996 -50.82 -41.28 -50.37
N ASN A 997 -50.20 -41.24 -51.56
CA ASN A 997 -50.57 -40.39 -52.74
C ASN A 997 -50.52 -38.82 -52.74
N LYS A 998 -49.54 -38.31 -53.52
CA LYS A 998 -49.62 -37.47 -54.76
C LYS A 998 -49.91 -35.94 -54.79
N ARG A 999 -49.00 -35.28 -55.57
CA ARG A 999 -49.02 -34.02 -56.37
C ARG A 999 -48.59 -32.71 -55.65
N SER A 1000 -47.84 -31.75 -56.21
CA SER A 1000 -46.89 -31.61 -57.35
C SER A 1000 -46.45 -30.13 -57.41
N SER A 1001 -45.16 -29.85 -57.73
CA SER A 1001 -44.66 -28.71 -58.55
C SER A 1001 -45.00 -27.22 -58.22
N ARG A 1002 -43.97 -26.36 -58.16
CA ARG A 1002 -44.04 -24.93 -58.58
C ARG A 1002 -44.17 -24.85 -60.12
N PRO A 1003 -44.93 -23.88 -60.69
CA PRO A 1003 -44.32 -22.74 -61.41
C PRO A 1003 -45.13 -21.40 -61.39
N PRO A 1004 -44.60 -20.25 -61.90
CA PRO A 1004 -45.28 -18.94 -61.90
C PRO A 1004 -45.50 -18.25 -63.28
N PRO A 1005 -46.61 -17.50 -63.43
CA PRO A 1005 -46.67 -16.16 -64.09
C PRO A 1005 -47.35 -15.12 -63.14
N GLY A 1006 -47.59 -13.83 -63.44
CA GLY A 1006 -47.31 -12.95 -64.58
C GLY A 1006 -48.38 -11.82 -64.67
N GLY A 1007 -48.02 -10.58 -64.32
CA GLY A 1007 -48.67 -9.34 -64.82
C GLY A 1007 -49.81 -8.69 -64.01
N GLY A 1008 -49.60 -7.42 -63.58
CA GLY A 1008 -50.68 -6.43 -63.35
C GLY A 1008 -50.59 -5.55 -62.08
N ARG A 1009 -50.26 -4.25 -62.24
CA ARG A 1009 -50.51 -3.14 -61.26
C ARG A 1009 -52.03 -2.84 -61.13
N PRO A 1010 -52.58 -1.98 -60.22
CA PRO A 1010 -52.01 -1.07 -59.18
C PRO A 1010 -52.46 -1.52 -57.75
N LYS A 1011 -52.75 -0.77 -56.65
CA LYS A 1011 -52.94 0.64 -56.21
C LYS A 1011 -52.39 0.81 -54.75
N PRO A 1012 -52.00 2.02 -54.31
CA PRO A 1012 -51.40 2.26 -52.99
C PRO A 1012 -52.43 2.56 -51.88
N ALA A 1013 -52.20 2.04 -50.67
CA ALA A 1013 -52.68 2.55 -49.37
C ALA A 1013 -52.08 1.71 -48.22
N PRO A 1014 -51.96 2.21 -46.97
CA PRO A 1014 -51.66 3.56 -46.47
C PRO A 1014 -50.30 3.58 -45.71
N LYS A 1015 -49.79 4.78 -45.39
CA LYS A 1015 -48.57 4.97 -44.58
C LYS A 1015 -48.72 4.33 -43.17
N PRO A 1016 -47.66 3.74 -42.58
CA PRO A 1016 -47.69 3.31 -41.18
C PRO A 1016 -47.80 4.51 -40.23
N LYS A 1017 -48.70 4.41 -39.24
CA LYS A 1017 -48.90 5.40 -38.16
C LYS A 1017 -47.66 5.45 -37.24
N HIS A 1018 -47.29 6.65 -36.78
CA HIS A 1018 -46.29 6.85 -35.73
C HIS A 1018 -46.67 6.05 -34.47
N LEU A 1019 -45.73 5.23 -33.97
CA LEU A 1019 -45.83 4.60 -32.65
C LEU A 1019 -45.66 5.67 -31.58
N VAL A 1020 -46.75 6.04 -30.91
CA VAL A 1020 -46.71 6.85 -29.69
C VAL A 1020 -46.35 5.90 -28.53
N PRO A 1021 -45.43 6.25 -27.62
CA PRO A 1021 -45.10 5.40 -26.48
C PRO A 1021 -46.35 5.10 -25.66
N GLN A 1022 -46.53 3.85 -25.21
CA GLN A 1022 -47.69 3.44 -24.43
C GLN A 1022 -47.26 2.95 -23.04
N CYS A 1023 -48.17 3.06 -22.08
CA CYS A 1023 -48.04 2.40 -20.78
C CYS A 1023 -49.32 1.68 -20.42
N LYS A 1024 -49.17 0.61 -19.64
CA LYS A 1024 -50.26 -0.17 -19.07
C LYS A 1024 -50.44 0.18 -17.60
N ALA A 1025 -51.66 0.46 -17.17
CA ALA A 1025 -51.98 0.73 -15.79
C ALA A 1025 -51.82 -0.53 -14.91
N LEU A 1026 -51.03 -0.44 -13.84
CA LEU A 1026 -50.87 -1.49 -12.84
C LEU A 1026 -51.98 -1.42 -11.78
N TYR A 1027 -52.47 -0.23 -11.49
CA TYR A 1027 -53.53 0.05 -10.52
C TYR A 1027 -54.55 1.01 -11.12
N ALA A 1028 -55.80 0.97 -10.64
CA ALA A 1028 -56.80 1.96 -11.02
C ALA A 1028 -56.51 3.31 -10.35
N TYR A 1029 -56.85 4.40 -11.05
CA TYR A 1029 -56.69 5.77 -10.58
C TYR A 1029 -57.94 6.56 -10.93
N ASP A 1030 -58.55 7.20 -9.93
CA ASP A 1030 -59.66 8.13 -10.09
C ASP A 1030 -59.13 9.56 -9.99
N ALA A 1031 -59.30 10.34 -11.07
CA ALA A 1031 -58.93 11.75 -11.13
C ALA A 1031 -59.53 12.56 -9.98
N GLN A 1032 -58.68 13.28 -9.26
CA GLN A 1032 -59.06 14.15 -8.14
C GLN A 1032 -59.32 15.59 -8.61
N ASP A 1033 -58.69 16.00 -9.71
CA ASP A 1033 -58.85 17.32 -10.33
C ASP A 1033 -59.27 17.22 -11.81
N THR A 1034 -59.76 18.34 -12.37
CA THR A 1034 -60.37 18.37 -13.72
C THR A 1034 -59.39 18.14 -14.88
N ASP A 1035 -58.09 18.29 -14.62
CA ASP A 1035 -56.99 18.10 -15.57
C ASP A 1035 -56.33 16.72 -15.45
N GLU A 1036 -56.79 15.88 -14.54
CA GLU A 1036 -56.31 14.51 -14.35
C GLU A 1036 -57.11 13.49 -15.17
N LEU A 1037 -56.48 12.35 -15.45
CA LEU A 1037 -57.03 11.27 -16.28
C LEU A 1037 -57.35 10.06 -15.40
N SER A 1038 -58.63 9.72 -15.25
CA SER A 1038 -59.04 8.45 -14.60
C SER A 1038 -58.82 7.25 -15.52
N PHE A 1039 -58.37 6.13 -14.96
CA PHE A 1039 -58.16 4.86 -15.67
C PHE A 1039 -58.28 3.67 -14.72
N ASN A 1040 -58.62 2.50 -15.27
CA ASN A 1040 -58.65 1.25 -14.51
C ASN A 1040 -57.33 0.50 -14.63
N ALA A 1041 -57.07 -0.43 -13.71
CA ALA A 1041 -55.97 -1.39 -13.88
C ALA A 1041 -56.12 -2.11 -15.23
N GLU A 1042 -54.99 -2.35 -15.89
CA GLU A 1042 -54.85 -2.96 -17.22
C GLU A 1042 -55.21 -2.06 -18.42
N ASP A 1043 -55.70 -0.83 -18.21
CA ASP A 1043 -55.91 0.12 -19.32
C ASP A 1043 -54.56 0.51 -19.99
N ILE A 1044 -54.57 0.66 -21.32
CA ILE A 1044 -53.41 1.10 -22.10
C ILE A 1044 -53.56 2.59 -22.43
N ILE A 1045 -52.61 3.39 -21.96
CA ILE A 1045 -52.59 4.85 -22.06
C ILE A 1045 -51.47 5.27 -23.01
N ASP A 1046 -51.80 6.13 -23.98
CA ASP A 1046 -50.78 6.73 -24.85
C ASP A 1046 -50.07 7.85 -24.09
N ILE A 1047 -48.74 7.78 -23.98
CA ILE A 1047 -47.93 8.78 -23.29
C ILE A 1047 -47.73 9.97 -24.23
N VAL A 1048 -48.26 11.13 -23.85
CA VAL A 1048 -48.10 12.39 -24.60
C VAL A 1048 -46.87 13.14 -24.14
N LYS A 1049 -46.61 13.18 -22.82
CA LYS A 1049 -45.45 13.87 -22.24
C LYS A 1049 -45.06 13.27 -20.89
N GLU A 1050 -43.77 13.07 -20.67
CA GLU A 1050 -43.21 12.66 -19.38
C GLU A 1050 -42.66 13.88 -18.64
N ASP A 1051 -43.03 14.03 -17.37
CA ASP A 1051 -42.57 15.11 -16.50
C ASP A 1051 -41.74 14.54 -15.34
N ALA A 1052 -40.71 15.27 -14.91
CA ALA A 1052 -39.82 14.88 -13.82
C ALA A 1052 -40.48 14.95 -12.43
N SER A 1053 -41.65 15.61 -12.32
CA SER A 1053 -42.44 15.68 -11.09
C SER A 1053 -43.14 14.36 -10.69
N GLY A 1054 -43.15 13.36 -11.57
CA GLY A 1054 -43.84 12.07 -11.36
C GLY A 1054 -45.26 12.02 -11.92
N TRP A 1055 -45.76 13.12 -12.51
CA TRP A 1055 -47.06 13.18 -13.18
C TRP A 1055 -46.89 13.26 -14.70
N TRP A 1056 -47.37 12.25 -15.42
CA TRP A 1056 -47.27 12.19 -16.88
C TRP A 1056 -48.57 12.66 -17.53
N THR A 1057 -48.48 13.20 -18.74
CA THR A 1057 -49.67 13.54 -19.54
C THR A 1057 -49.96 12.39 -20.48
N GLY A 1058 -51.16 11.82 -20.37
CA GLY A 1058 -51.58 10.64 -21.13
C GLY A 1058 -52.86 10.87 -21.88
N ARG A 1059 -53.12 10.02 -22.86
CA ARG A 1059 -54.40 9.97 -23.57
C ARG A 1059 -55.00 8.58 -23.46
N LEU A 1060 -56.21 8.50 -22.94
CA LEU A 1060 -56.99 7.27 -22.83
C LEU A 1060 -58.42 7.54 -23.29
N ARG A 1061 -58.93 6.72 -24.21
CA ARG A 1061 -60.31 6.79 -24.73
C ARG A 1061 -60.73 8.19 -25.22
N GLY A 1062 -59.80 8.91 -25.85
CA GLY A 1062 -60.02 10.25 -26.40
C GLY A 1062 -59.96 11.41 -25.40
N LYS A 1063 -59.78 11.15 -24.10
CA LYS A 1063 -59.51 12.17 -23.08
C LYS A 1063 -58.02 12.25 -22.80
N GLN A 1064 -57.51 13.48 -22.61
CA GLN A 1064 -56.11 13.74 -22.28
C GLN A 1064 -56.05 14.42 -20.92
N GLY A 1065 -55.17 13.95 -20.04
CA GLY A 1065 -55.02 14.49 -18.69
C GLY A 1065 -53.76 13.96 -18.00
N LEU A 1066 -53.49 14.47 -16.81
CA LEU A 1066 -52.36 14.07 -15.98
C LEU A 1066 -52.65 12.76 -15.23
N PHE A 1067 -51.62 11.92 -15.07
CA PHE A 1067 -51.71 10.72 -14.27
C PHE A 1067 -50.37 10.40 -13.59
N PRO A 1068 -50.38 9.77 -12.39
CA PRO A 1068 -49.17 9.50 -11.65
C PRO A 1068 -48.41 8.31 -12.25
N ASN A 1069 -47.11 8.46 -12.50
CA ASN A 1069 -46.31 7.48 -13.24
C ASN A 1069 -46.07 6.17 -12.49
N ASN A 1070 -46.15 6.18 -11.15
CA ASN A 1070 -46.01 5.01 -10.30
C ASN A 1070 -47.23 4.07 -10.35
N TYR A 1071 -48.32 4.46 -11.03
CA TYR A 1071 -49.51 3.63 -11.25
C TYR A 1071 -49.47 2.86 -12.57
N VAL A 1072 -48.44 3.05 -13.38
CA VAL A 1072 -48.33 2.45 -14.72
C VAL A 1072 -46.97 1.80 -14.96
N THR A 1073 -46.90 0.91 -15.94
CA THR A 1073 -45.64 0.40 -16.51
C THR A 1073 -45.61 0.67 -18.00
N LYS A 1074 -44.48 1.13 -18.54
CA LYS A 1074 -44.34 1.32 -20.01
C LYS A 1074 -44.40 -0.05 -20.71
N ILE A 1075 -44.99 -0.09 -21.90
CA ILE A 1075 -45.11 -1.30 -22.75
C ILE A 1075 -44.45 -1.14 -24.11
#